data_AF-A0A223ZHA0-F1
#
_entry.id   AF-A0A223ZHA0-F1
#
_cell.length_a   1.000
_cell.length_b   1.000
_cell.length_c   1.000
_cell.angle_alpha   90.00
_cell.angle_beta   90.00
_cell.angle_gamma   90.00
#
_symmetry.space_group_name_H-M   'P 1'
#
loop_
_entity.id
_entity.type
_entity.pdbx_description
1 polymer ?
#
loop_
_entity_poly.entity_id
_entity_poly.type
_entity_poly.pdbx_seq_one_letter_code
_entity_poly.pdbx_strand_id
1 'polypeptide(L)'
;MKVLTTCTRDCPGSCGLTVNVSRGKVNSIEGSSIHPHTRGFICKNTARYHIRRLYSDRRVLKPLKRDGRQWKTISWDEALHVISDKLNECMDEHGAESIVYYQGFGARTALRLLNRRFFNLIGATTLRGTLCGGAAIAAQSKDFGRRLSHDPSDHLNSRNIFIWGRNPAVTDINLWRIIKRAQKHGTRVITIDPIRTQTAVKSDIHCQIEAGKDLYLAIAMAKIIMAEELHDSGFIEKHAENFDSYIAILDEFNLNQLSELSGVPLKIISKLAHLYSDGPSSIILGWGLQRYFNSYMACRFIDALAAISGYIGVSGGGVSSGFDEYGAFDESVTLEGAGNGRKVSMPLFGREIVNMNSPTVNCVFITAGNPVTLGPNSIQTLNALREVDFVVMVDHFLNDTAHTADLFLPATTFLEETDLVGSYGHPYVSPVNAAVKPLGESHSEFWILQRLSEIMGFADMEGTRMEWLEIIASKVLDYHGIEICDLLEKPYRSPGFPAVPFEGPLFYTENGRFNLPSDRPYEMEQHDGAHPENSIRLLTVMSPQWVGSVEPTFHKGLVEIYLNPGTLSQLGFKDGEISVAESNAGKSCVIVRSSEDVHPLCALSFRGTWLSKGGCINTVIEDRETIMGHGTAYNETRIKLKKVSGGVSVHEMCHETHKYKSRHYE
;
A
#
# COMPACT_ATOMS: atom_id res chain seq x y z
N MET A 1 -10.93 -22.33 -25.11
CA MET A 1 -10.15 -22.85 -23.97
C MET A 1 -10.50 -22.04 -22.73
N LYS A 2 -10.57 -22.67 -21.56
CA LYS A 2 -10.69 -21.99 -20.27
C LYS A 2 -9.36 -22.10 -19.54
N VAL A 3 -8.87 -21.00 -18.99
CA VAL A 3 -7.61 -20.95 -18.24
C VAL A 3 -7.90 -20.46 -16.83
N LEU A 4 -7.48 -21.21 -15.83
CA LEU A 4 -7.49 -20.77 -14.44
C LEU A 4 -6.28 -19.87 -14.21
N THR A 5 -6.46 -18.69 -13.63
CA THR A 5 -5.36 -17.79 -13.26
C THR A 5 -5.79 -16.91 -12.09
N THR A 6 -4.95 -15.97 -11.64
CA THR A 6 -5.25 -15.11 -10.50
C THR A 6 -4.97 -13.65 -10.80
N CYS A 7 -5.85 -12.77 -10.31
CA CYS A 7 -5.69 -11.33 -10.42
C CYS A 7 -4.51 -10.84 -9.56
N THR A 8 -3.49 -10.25 -10.19
CA THR A 8 -2.28 -9.73 -9.50
C THR A 8 -2.32 -8.23 -9.22
N ARG A 9 -3.48 -7.58 -9.40
CA ARG A 9 -3.64 -6.15 -9.11
C ARG A 9 -3.46 -5.89 -7.62
N ASP A 10 -2.93 -4.71 -7.29
CA ASP A 10 -2.64 -4.26 -5.92
C ASP A 10 -3.91 -4.05 -5.06
N CYS A 11 -4.55 -5.14 -4.67
CA CYS A 11 -5.63 -5.20 -3.67
C CYS A 11 -5.48 -6.49 -2.83
N PRO A 12 -6.08 -6.57 -1.63
CA PRO A 12 -5.98 -7.76 -0.76
C PRO A 12 -6.64 -9.01 -1.34
N GLY A 13 -7.34 -8.89 -2.47
CA GLY A 13 -8.27 -9.92 -2.91
C GLY A 13 -7.67 -11.09 -3.68
N SER A 14 -6.47 -10.94 -4.27
CA SER A 14 -5.81 -11.89 -5.20
C SER A 14 -6.79 -12.87 -5.86
N CYS A 15 -7.78 -12.33 -6.59
CA CYS A 15 -8.99 -13.09 -6.89
C CYS A 15 -8.72 -14.18 -7.94
N GLY A 16 -9.09 -15.42 -7.66
CA GLY A 16 -9.06 -16.50 -8.66
C GLY A 16 -10.01 -16.23 -9.83
N LEU A 17 -9.53 -16.49 -11.04
CA LEU A 17 -10.16 -16.13 -12.31
C LEU A 17 -10.28 -17.34 -13.24
N THR A 18 -11.36 -17.38 -14.01
CA THR A 18 -11.50 -18.23 -15.18
C THR A 18 -11.51 -17.35 -16.42
N VAL A 19 -10.49 -17.50 -17.27
CA VAL A 19 -10.32 -16.71 -18.49
C VAL A 19 -10.75 -17.53 -19.70
N ASN A 20 -11.74 -17.04 -20.44
CA ASN A 20 -12.23 -17.69 -21.65
C ASN A 20 -11.44 -17.18 -22.86
N VAL A 21 -10.73 -18.09 -23.54
CA VAL A 21 -9.86 -17.79 -24.67
C VAL A 21 -10.40 -18.45 -25.94
N SER A 22 -10.56 -17.66 -27.00
CA SER A 22 -10.99 -18.12 -28.33
C SER A 22 -10.07 -17.52 -29.39
N ARG A 23 -9.60 -18.34 -30.33
CA ARG A 23 -8.69 -17.92 -31.42
C ARG A 23 -7.46 -17.15 -30.90
N GLY A 24 -6.88 -17.62 -29.79
CA GLY A 24 -5.70 -16.99 -29.16
C GLY A 24 -5.95 -15.63 -28.50
N LYS A 25 -7.21 -15.21 -28.34
CA LYS A 25 -7.59 -13.95 -27.69
C LYS A 25 -8.51 -14.18 -26.49
N VAL A 26 -8.35 -13.35 -25.47
CA VAL A 26 -9.23 -13.32 -24.29
C VAL A 26 -10.57 -12.72 -24.69
N ASN A 27 -11.64 -13.48 -24.49
CA ASN A 27 -13.02 -13.07 -24.78
C ASN A 27 -13.76 -12.60 -23.51
N SER A 28 -13.56 -13.27 -22.37
CA SER A 28 -14.13 -12.84 -21.09
C SER A 28 -13.23 -13.27 -19.92
N ILE A 29 -13.38 -12.55 -18.79
CA ILE A 29 -12.75 -12.86 -17.51
C ILE A 29 -13.86 -12.98 -16.47
N GLU A 30 -13.97 -14.14 -15.87
CA GLU A 30 -14.95 -14.46 -14.83
C GLU A 30 -14.23 -14.85 -13.54
N GLY A 31 -14.92 -14.78 -12.40
CA GLY A 31 -14.36 -15.29 -11.15
C GLY A 31 -14.41 -16.81 -11.10
N SER A 32 -13.38 -17.43 -10.54
CA SER A 32 -13.32 -18.88 -10.36
C SER A 32 -13.93 -19.28 -9.00
N SER A 33 -14.84 -20.27 -9.02
CA SER A 33 -15.39 -20.87 -7.80
C SER A 33 -14.39 -21.77 -7.07
N ILE A 34 -13.26 -22.11 -7.71
CA ILE A 34 -12.19 -22.94 -7.12
C ILE A 34 -11.48 -22.20 -5.98
N HIS A 35 -11.38 -20.87 -6.06
CA HIS A 35 -10.65 -20.09 -5.07
C HIS A 35 -11.40 -20.03 -3.72
N PRO A 36 -10.83 -20.54 -2.60
CA PRO A 36 -11.55 -20.71 -1.34
C PRO A 36 -12.06 -19.40 -0.72
N HIS A 37 -11.28 -18.33 -0.84
CA HIS A 37 -11.64 -17.02 -0.30
C HIS A 37 -12.63 -16.25 -1.19
N THR A 38 -12.33 -16.04 -2.47
CA THR A 38 -13.13 -15.17 -3.35
C THR A 38 -14.39 -15.83 -3.93
N ARG A 39 -14.41 -17.17 -4.05
CA ARG A 39 -15.58 -17.99 -4.41
C ARG A 39 -16.34 -17.43 -5.62
N GLY A 40 -15.63 -17.19 -6.71
CA GLY A 40 -16.19 -16.72 -7.98
C GLY A 40 -16.48 -15.22 -8.07
N PHE A 41 -16.17 -14.42 -7.05
CA PHE A 41 -16.42 -12.99 -7.09
C PHE A 41 -15.19 -12.18 -7.46
N ILE A 42 -15.39 -11.21 -8.37
CA ILE A 42 -14.36 -10.30 -8.88
C ILE A 42 -14.92 -8.89 -9.03
N CYS A 43 -14.06 -7.89 -9.01
CA CYS A 43 -14.47 -6.51 -9.23
C CYS A 43 -14.61 -6.17 -10.72
N LYS A 44 -15.35 -5.10 -11.02
CA LYS A 44 -15.52 -4.55 -12.39
C LYS A 44 -14.19 -4.27 -13.10
N ASN A 45 -13.17 -3.89 -12.32
CA ASN A 45 -11.86 -3.52 -12.83
C ASN A 45 -11.06 -4.73 -13.33
N THR A 46 -11.29 -5.91 -12.75
CA THR A 46 -10.68 -7.17 -13.20
C THR A 46 -11.49 -7.80 -14.33
N ALA A 47 -12.82 -7.80 -14.24
CA ALA A 47 -13.70 -8.34 -15.31
C ALA A 47 -13.44 -7.69 -16.68
N ARG A 48 -13.08 -6.40 -16.70
CA ARG A 48 -12.76 -5.63 -17.92
C ARG A 48 -11.26 -5.45 -18.18
N TYR A 49 -10.39 -6.18 -17.49
CA TYR A 49 -8.93 -6.00 -17.61
C TYR A 49 -8.42 -6.22 -19.04
N HIS A 50 -8.92 -7.25 -19.73
CA HIS A 50 -8.48 -7.56 -21.08
C HIS A 50 -8.77 -6.42 -22.07
N ILE A 51 -9.92 -5.75 -21.94
CA ILE A 51 -10.30 -4.60 -22.78
C ILE A 51 -9.52 -3.34 -22.39
N ARG A 52 -9.40 -3.08 -21.08
CA ARG A 52 -8.87 -1.81 -20.57
C ARG A 52 -7.35 -1.74 -20.50
N ARG A 53 -6.67 -2.89 -20.47
CA ARG A 53 -5.22 -2.95 -20.24
C ARG A 53 -4.51 -3.88 -21.22
N LEU A 54 -4.89 -5.16 -21.29
CA LEU A 54 -4.23 -6.14 -22.16
C LEU A 54 -4.23 -5.69 -23.63
N TYR A 55 -5.41 -5.32 -24.14
CA TYR A 55 -5.63 -4.88 -25.53
C TYR A 55 -5.74 -3.36 -25.70
N SER A 56 -5.22 -2.58 -24.75
CA SER A 56 -5.20 -1.13 -24.90
C SER A 56 -4.25 -0.74 -26.04
N ASP A 57 -4.70 0.20 -26.88
CA ASP A 57 -3.91 0.87 -27.93
C ASP A 57 -2.75 1.69 -27.38
N ARG A 58 -2.82 2.11 -26.10
CA ARG A 58 -1.77 2.85 -25.39
C ARG A 58 -0.69 1.96 -24.79
N ARG A 59 -0.90 0.64 -24.79
CA ARG A 59 0.09 -0.29 -24.26
C ARG A 59 1.30 -0.30 -25.19
N VAL A 60 2.49 -0.08 -24.63
CA VAL A 60 3.75 -0.19 -25.37
C VAL A 60 4.07 -1.67 -25.56
N LEU A 61 4.41 -2.05 -26.79
CA LEU A 61 4.65 -3.45 -27.17
C LEU A 61 6.04 -3.69 -27.77
N LYS A 62 6.91 -2.67 -27.79
CA LYS A 62 8.29 -2.76 -28.27
C LYS A 62 9.22 -1.90 -27.38
N PRO A 63 10.49 -2.27 -27.20
CA PRO A 63 11.46 -1.43 -26.50
C PRO A 63 11.57 -0.04 -27.13
N LEU A 64 11.63 0.99 -26.29
CA LEU A 64 11.78 2.38 -26.71
C LEU A 64 13.02 2.98 -26.07
N LYS A 65 13.84 3.67 -26.86
CA LYS A 65 14.97 4.48 -26.40
C LYS A 65 14.69 5.95 -26.68
N ARG A 66 15.08 6.80 -25.73
CA ARG A 66 14.98 8.24 -25.88
C ARG A 66 16.01 8.74 -26.90
N ASP A 67 15.55 9.57 -27.82
CA ASP A 67 16.40 10.34 -28.74
C ASP A 67 15.97 11.80 -28.68
N GLY A 68 16.72 12.59 -27.91
CA GLY A 68 16.31 13.95 -27.52
C GLY A 68 14.92 13.92 -26.86
N ARG A 69 13.91 14.47 -27.53
CA ARG A 69 12.54 14.53 -27.00
C ARG A 69 11.67 13.34 -27.41
N GLN A 70 12.08 12.58 -28.43
CA GLN A 70 11.26 11.58 -29.08
C GLN A 70 11.60 10.17 -28.59
N TRP A 71 10.65 9.27 -28.76
CA TRP A 71 10.86 7.85 -28.55
C TRP A 71 11.17 7.19 -29.89
N LYS A 72 12.26 6.43 -29.93
CA LYS A 72 12.59 5.57 -31.06
C LYS A 72 12.47 4.11 -30.63
N THR A 73 11.79 3.32 -31.45
CA THR A 73 11.79 1.87 -31.26
C THR A 73 13.17 1.30 -31.56
N ILE A 74 13.65 0.43 -30.67
CA ILE A 74 14.89 -0.32 -30.83
C ILE A 74 14.63 -1.82 -30.67
N SER A 75 15.59 -2.66 -31.06
CA SER A 75 15.49 -4.11 -30.83
C SER A 75 15.72 -4.44 -29.35
N TRP A 76 15.30 -5.64 -28.93
CA TRP A 76 15.62 -6.14 -27.60
C TRP A 76 17.11 -6.32 -27.37
N ASP A 77 17.85 -6.84 -28.35
CA ASP A 77 19.31 -7.01 -28.23
C ASP A 77 19.99 -5.65 -28.02
N GLU A 78 19.60 -4.62 -28.78
CA GLU A 78 20.11 -3.26 -28.57
C GLU A 78 19.73 -2.73 -27.18
N ALA A 79 18.48 -2.92 -26.75
CA ALA A 79 18.01 -2.45 -25.44
C ALA A 79 18.79 -3.09 -24.29
N LEU A 80 19.00 -4.41 -24.34
CA LEU A 80 19.72 -5.15 -23.30
C LEU A 80 21.20 -4.79 -23.27
N HIS A 81 21.85 -4.60 -24.43
CA HIS A 81 23.23 -4.14 -24.48
C HIS A 81 23.40 -2.71 -23.94
N VAL A 82 22.48 -1.80 -24.28
CA VAL A 82 22.50 -0.43 -23.70
C VAL A 82 22.41 -0.47 -22.18
N ILE A 83 21.58 -1.35 -21.62
CA ILE A 83 21.47 -1.52 -20.16
C ILE A 83 22.75 -2.13 -19.59
N SER A 84 23.24 -3.24 -20.15
CA SER A 84 24.44 -3.91 -19.62
C SER A 84 25.65 -2.99 -19.63
N ASP A 85 25.84 -2.24 -20.73
CA ASP A 85 26.94 -1.29 -20.87
C ASP A 85 26.83 -0.20 -19.81
N LYS A 86 25.63 0.34 -19.58
CA LYS A 86 25.41 1.38 -18.56
C LYS A 86 25.56 0.87 -17.13
N LEU A 87 25.11 -0.35 -16.83
CA LEU A 87 25.31 -0.95 -15.53
C LEU A 87 26.81 -1.21 -15.25
N ASN A 88 27.54 -1.75 -16.24
CA ASN A 88 28.99 -1.96 -16.13
C ASN A 88 29.75 -0.64 -15.96
N GLU A 89 29.44 0.38 -16.77
CA GLU A 89 30.00 1.74 -16.64
C GLU A 89 29.79 2.29 -15.22
N CYS A 90 28.58 2.19 -14.67
CA CYS A 90 28.30 2.64 -13.30
C CYS A 90 29.14 1.87 -12.26
N MET A 91 29.25 0.55 -12.40
CA MET A 91 30.05 -0.28 -11.48
C MET A 91 31.54 0.06 -11.56
N ASP A 92 32.08 0.24 -12.76
CA ASP A 92 33.50 0.49 -13.00
C ASP A 92 33.92 1.92 -12.61
N GLU A 93 33.09 2.93 -12.87
CA GLU A 93 33.43 4.34 -12.67
C GLU A 93 32.96 4.91 -11.32
N HIS A 94 31.87 4.39 -10.76
CA HIS A 94 31.19 4.98 -9.60
C HIS A 94 30.92 4.00 -8.45
N GLY A 95 31.13 2.70 -8.67
CA GLY A 95 30.73 1.64 -7.75
C GLY A 95 29.27 1.23 -7.94
N ALA A 96 28.96 -0.03 -7.65
CA ALA A 96 27.63 -0.61 -7.86
C ALA A 96 26.53 0.07 -7.01
N GLU A 97 26.90 0.68 -5.88
CA GLU A 97 26.05 1.52 -5.03
C GLU A 97 25.42 2.69 -5.81
N SER A 98 25.99 3.11 -6.94
CA SER A 98 25.46 4.20 -7.79
C SER A 98 24.23 3.78 -8.59
N ILE A 99 23.94 2.48 -8.67
CA ILE A 99 22.75 1.92 -9.30
C ILE A 99 21.66 1.76 -8.25
N VAL A 100 20.49 2.32 -8.47
CA VAL A 100 19.32 2.17 -7.60
C VAL A 100 18.26 1.31 -8.28
N TYR A 101 17.89 0.21 -7.63
CA TYR A 101 16.76 -0.61 -8.04
C TYR A 101 15.48 -0.24 -7.28
N TYR A 102 14.48 0.25 -8.02
CA TYR A 102 13.14 0.53 -7.50
C TYR A 102 12.18 -0.60 -7.91
N GLN A 103 11.75 -1.39 -6.93
CA GLN A 103 10.61 -2.30 -7.09
C GLN A 103 9.38 -1.72 -6.39
N GLY A 104 8.36 -1.39 -7.18
CA GLY A 104 7.04 -1.05 -6.65
C GLY A 104 6.21 -2.27 -6.30
N PHE A 105 4.91 -2.03 -6.12
CA PHE A 105 3.95 -3.02 -5.65
C PHE A 105 2.80 -3.27 -6.65
N GLY A 106 2.92 -2.75 -7.87
CA GLY A 106 1.92 -2.84 -8.94
C GLY A 106 1.82 -4.22 -9.61
N ALA A 107 2.82 -5.08 -9.38
CA ALA A 107 2.83 -6.51 -9.67
C ALA A 107 3.59 -7.22 -8.54
N ARG A 108 2.93 -8.16 -7.84
CA ARG A 108 3.47 -8.85 -6.65
C ARG A 108 3.38 -10.36 -6.83
N THR A 109 4.26 -10.93 -7.64
CA THR A 109 4.30 -12.38 -7.91
C THR A 109 5.60 -13.00 -7.42
N ALA A 110 5.63 -14.32 -7.27
CA ALA A 110 6.74 -15.05 -6.67
C ALA A 110 8.07 -14.76 -7.39
N LEU A 111 8.10 -14.79 -8.73
CA LEU A 111 9.32 -14.54 -9.50
C LEU A 111 9.88 -13.13 -9.34
N ARG A 112 9.11 -12.15 -8.82
CA ARG A 112 9.61 -10.80 -8.53
C ARG A 112 10.63 -10.80 -7.38
N LEU A 113 10.72 -11.85 -6.58
CA LEU A 113 11.82 -12.04 -5.63
C LEU A 113 13.18 -12.15 -6.35
N LEU A 114 13.21 -12.70 -7.56
CA LEU A 114 14.43 -12.82 -8.36
C LEU A 114 14.89 -11.49 -8.94
N ASN A 115 14.01 -10.49 -9.01
CA ASN A 115 14.47 -9.15 -9.36
C ASN A 115 15.43 -8.62 -8.29
N ARG A 116 15.06 -8.76 -7.00
CA ARG A 116 15.95 -8.39 -5.90
C ARG A 116 17.24 -9.20 -5.92
N ARG A 117 17.16 -10.49 -6.25
CA ARG A 117 18.33 -11.35 -6.43
C ARG A 117 19.34 -10.74 -7.40
N PHE A 118 18.91 -10.42 -8.62
CA PHE A 118 19.77 -9.81 -9.64
C PHE A 118 20.48 -8.55 -9.12
N PHE A 119 19.72 -7.62 -8.51
CA PHE A 119 20.28 -6.36 -8.05
C PHE A 119 21.15 -6.50 -6.79
N ASN A 120 20.85 -7.47 -5.92
CA ASN A 120 21.72 -7.79 -4.79
C ASN A 120 23.04 -8.43 -5.25
N LEU A 121 23.01 -9.30 -6.28
CA LEU A 121 24.21 -9.94 -6.85
C LEU A 121 25.20 -8.94 -7.44
N ILE A 122 24.71 -7.95 -8.19
CA ILE A 122 25.59 -6.90 -8.74
C ILE A 122 25.98 -5.85 -7.69
N GLY A 123 25.43 -5.92 -6.47
CA GLY A 123 25.68 -4.94 -5.42
C GLY A 123 25.00 -3.59 -5.68
N ALA A 124 23.80 -3.55 -6.26
CA ALA A 124 23.06 -2.30 -6.42
C ALA A 124 22.43 -1.83 -5.10
N THR A 125 22.20 -0.52 -5.00
CA THR A 125 21.36 0.07 -3.95
C THR A 125 19.90 -0.35 -4.15
N THR A 126 19.24 -0.82 -3.10
CA THR A 126 17.83 -1.28 -3.15
C THR A 126 16.93 -0.46 -2.21
N LEU A 127 15.62 -0.68 -2.24
CA LEU A 127 14.70 0.08 -1.39
C LEU A 127 14.64 -0.46 0.05
N ARG A 128 14.41 0.45 1.01
CA ARG A 128 13.88 0.15 2.34
C ARG A 128 12.50 0.79 2.54
N GLY A 129 11.71 0.21 3.44
CA GLY A 129 10.40 0.73 3.81
C GLY A 129 9.30 0.47 2.79
N THR A 130 8.17 1.15 2.97
CA THR A 130 6.95 0.94 2.17
C THR A 130 6.09 2.20 2.13
N LEU A 131 5.23 2.32 1.12
CA LEU A 131 4.25 3.40 1.05
C LEU A 131 3.02 3.19 1.94
N CYS A 132 2.83 2.00 2.54
CA CYS A 132 1.59 1.67 3.26
C CYS A 132 1.78 0.99 4.62
N GLY A 133 2.23 -0.28 4.65
CA GLY A 133 2.00 -1.19 5.78
C GLY A 133 3.00 -1.13 6.95
N GLY A 134 3.99 -0.23 6.89
CA GLY A 134 5.17 -0.28 7.75
C GLY A 134 4.86 -0.09 9.23
N ALA A 135 4.01 0.88 9.57
CA ALA A 135 3.72 1.24 10.95
C ALA A 135 3.00 0.12 11.73
N ALA A 136 2.01 -0.54 11.13
CA ALA A 136 1.33 -1.66 11.79
C ALA A 136 2.24 -2.90 11.90
N ILE A 137 3.10 -3.15 10.91
CA ILE A 137 4.12 -4.22 11.02
C ILE A 137 5.03 -3.94 12.22
N ALA A 138 5.56 -2.72 12.34
CA ALA A 138 6.44 -2.35 13.45
C ALA A 138 5.74 -2.45 14.83
N ALA A 139 4.49 -2.00 14.91
CA ALA A 139 3.69 -2.13 16.13
C ALA A 139 3.47 -3.60 16.52
N GLN A 140 2.93 -4.40 15.61
CA GLN A 140 2.61 -5.79 15.92
C GLN A 140 3.86 -6.68 16.11
N SER A 141 4.99 -6.34 15.49
CA SER A 141 6.27 -6.98 15.80
C SER A 141 6.76 -6.64 17.21
N LYS A 142 6.53 -5.42 17.73
CA LYS A 142 6.84 -5.09 19.13
C LYS A 142 5.92 -5.80 20.11
N ASP A 143 4.62 -5.84 19.79
CA ASP A 143 3.59 -6.27 20.73
C ASP A 143 3.44 -7.79 20.77
N PHE A 144 3.48 -8.44 19.60
CA PHE A 144 3.30 -9.89 19.44
C PHE A 144 4.58 -10.64 19.02
N GLY A 145 5.66 -9.93 18.70
CA GLY A 145 6.90 -10.47 18.13
C GLY A 145 6.85 -10.69 16.61
N ARG A 146 5.65 -10.91 16.06
CA ARG A 146 5.41 -11.04 14.63
C ARG A 146 4.00 -10.60 14.28
N ARG A 147 3.86 -9.90 13.16
CA ARG A 147 2.56 -9.61 12.54
C ARG A 147 1.88 -10.89 12.04
N LEU A 148 0.72 -11.23 12.62
CA LEU A 148 -0.21 -12.26 12.13
C LEU A 148 -1.63 -11.68 12.06
N SER A 149 -2.50 -12.29 11.27
CA SER A 149 -3.92 -11.90 11.16
C SER A 149 -4.81 -13.13 11.24
N HIS A 150 -6.04 -12.92 11.71
CA HIS A 150 -7.07 -13.96 11.67
C HIS A 150 -7.40 -14.32 10.23
N ASP A 151 -7.79 -15.57 10.00
CA ASP A 151 -8.43 -15.93 8.75
C ASP A 151 -9.65 -15.03 8.54
N PRO A 152 -9.86 -14.45 7.34
CA PRO A 152 -11.01 -13.57 7.11
C PRO A 152 -12.36 -14.18 7.49
N SER A 153 -12.49 -15.52 7.42
CA SER A 153 -13.71 -16.23 7.80
C SER A 153 -13.96 -16.32 9.30
N ASP A 154 -12.93 -16.15 10.13
CA ASP A 154 -13.04 -16.18 11.59
C ASP A 154 -13.84 -14.98 12.13
N HIS A 155 -13.90 -13.87 11.40
CA HIS A 155 -14.78 -12.73 11.72
C HIS A 155 -16.27 -13.10 11.74
N LEU A 156 -16.68 -14.26 11.19
CA LEU A 156 -18.06 -14.76 11.36
C LEU A 156 -18.39 -15.15 12.81
N ASN A 157 -17.37 -15.38 13.63
CA ASN A 157 -17.51 -15.76 15.04
C ASN A 157 -17.49 -14.54 15.98
N SER A 158 -17.25 -13.33 15.45
CA SER A 158 -17.25 -12.10 16.23
C SER A 158 -18.66 -11.69 16.65
N ARG A 159 -18.80 -11.25 17.90
CA ARG A 159 -20.00 -10.55 18.38
C ARG A 159 -20.01 -9.09 17.93
N ASN A 160 -18.85 -8.45 17.93
CA ASN A 160 -18.65 -7.11 17.39
C ASN A 160 -17.41 -7.07 16.48
N ILE A 161 -17.50 -6.35 15.37
CA ILE A 161 -16.40 -6.11 14.44
C ILE A 161 -16.14 -4.61 14.39
N PHE A 162 -14.94 -4.21 14.81
CA PHE A 162 -14.45 -2.84 14.74
C PHE A 162 -13.57 -2.68 13.51
N ILE A 163 -14.02 -1.88 12.54
CA ILE A 163 -13.27 -1.53 11.34
C ILE A 163 -12.65 -0.16 11.60
N TRP A 164 -11.33 -0.11 11.78
CA TRP A 164 -10.63 1.09 12.23
C TRP A 164 -9.73 1.63 11.12
N GLY A 165 -10.09 2.79 10.55
CA GLY A 165 -9.32 3.44 9.47
C GLY A 165 -9.26 2.64 8.16
N ARG A 166 -10.28 1.82 7.86
CA ARG A 166 -10.36 0.93 6.69
C ARG A 166 -11.71 1.04 5.96
N ASN A 167 -11.69 0.87 4.64
CA ASN A 167 -12.90 0.87 3.81
C ASN A 167 -13.06 -0.44 2.99
N PRO A 168 -13.24 -1.62 3.62
CA PRO A 168 -13.34 -2.90 2.93
C PRO A 168 -14.48 -2.97 1.91
N ALA A 169 -15.56 -2.19 2.07
CA ALA A 169 -16.63 -2.10 1.06
C ALA A 169 -16.13 -1.67 -0.34
N VAL A 170 -14.97 -1.02 -0.41
CA VAL A 170 -14.32 -0.58 -1.65
C VAL A 170 -13.00 -1.30 -1.90
N THR A 171 -12.15 -1.42 -0.87
CA THR A 171 -10.76 -1.86 -1.04
C THR A 171 -10.57 -3.36 -0.81
N ASP A 172 -11.53 -4.04 -0.20
CA ASP A 172 -11.47 -5.45 0.15
C ASP A 172 -12.86 -6.10 0.10
N ILE A 173 -13.39 -6.18 -1.11
CA ILE A 173 -14.78 -6.60 -1.35
C ILE A 173 -15.05 -8.04 -0.91
N ASN A 174 -14.04 -8.89 -0.81
CA ASN A 174 -14.19 -10.28 -0.37
C ASN A 174 -14.31 -10.36 1.15
N LEU A 175 -13.43 -9.67 1.90
CA LEU A 175 -13.61 -9.48 3.34
C LEU A 175 -14.96 -8.84 3.67
N TRP A 176 -15.36 -7.82 2.91
CA TRP A 176 -16.62 -7.14 3.11
C TRP A 176 -17.85 -8.06 2.99
N ARG A 177 -17.82 -9.04 2.08
CA ARG A 177 -18.90 -10.04 1.96
C ARG A 177 -19.01 -10.90 3.22
N ILE A 178 -17.88 -11.21 3.87
CA ILE A 178 -17.84 -11.95 5.12
C ILE A 178 -18.41 -11.08 6.25
N ILE A 179 -17.95 -9.84 6.39
CA ILE A 179 -18.46 -8.88 7.39
C ILE A 179 -19.98 -8.69 7.25
N LYS A 180 -20.49 -8.50 6.03
CA LYS A 180 -21.94 -8.36 5.80
C LYS A 180 -22.71 -9.65 6.10
N ARG A 181 -22.10 -10.83 5.98
CA ARG A 181 -22.72 -12.09 6.40
C ARG A 181 -22.78 -12.17 7.93
N ALA A 182 -21.68 -11.83 8.62
CA ALA A 182 -21.65 -11.74 10.08
C ALA A 182 -22.74 -10.77 10.59
N GLN A 183 -22.82 -9.58 9.99
CA GLN A 183 -23.81 -8.58 10.38
C GLN A 183 -25.26 -9.04 10.19
N LYS A 184 -25.56 -9.77 9.10
CA LYS A 184 -26.88 -10.38 8.88
C LYS A 184 -27.23 -11.44 9.91
N HIS A 185 -26.24 -12.01 10.58
CA HIS A 185 -26.39 -13.04 11.63
C HIS A 185 -26.29 -12.45 13.04
N GLY A 186 -26.34 -11.13 13.20
CA GLY A 186 -26.44 -10.46 14.50
C GLY A 186 -25.14 -9.86 15.02
N THR A 187 -24.00 -10.01 14.32
CA THR A 187 -22.76 -9.30 14.66
C THR A 187 -22.94 -7.79 14.48
N ARG A 188 -22.53 -6.99 15.46
CA ARG A 188 -22.51 -5.54 15.32
C ARG A 188 -21.26 -5.09 14.57
N VAL A 189 -21.41 -4.22 13.58
CA VAL A 189 -20.30 -3.65 12.80
C VAL A 189 -20.15 -2.17 13.15
N ILE A 190 -18.97 -1.82 13.64
CA ILE A 190 -18.60 -0.46 14.03
C ILE A 190 -17.50 -0.01 13.09
N THR A 191 -17.62 1.19 12.51
CA THR A 191 -16.56 1.83 11.74
C THR A 191 -16.05 3.07 12.47
N ILE A 192 -14.74 3.15 12.68
CA ILE A 192 -14.05 4.35 13.18
C ILE A 192 -13.24 4.92 12.02
N ASP A 193 -13.69 6.06 11.49
CA ASP A 193 -13.12 6.67 10.28
C ASP A 193 -13.51 8.16 10.22
N PRO A 194 -12.58 9.11 9.97
CA PRO A 194 -12.94 10.51 9.76
C PRO A 194 -13.87 10.71 8.55
N ILE A 195 -13.85 9.80 7.58
CA ILE A 195 -14.71 9.85 6.41
C ILE A 195 -15.89 8.89 6.60
N ARG A 196 -17.09 9.35 6.28
CA ARG A 196 -18.28 8.50 6.18
C ARG A 196 -18.24 7.66 4.91
N THR A 197 -17.30 6.71 4.87
CA THR A 197 -17.03 5.84 3.73
C THR A 197 -18.20 4.89 3.42
N GLN A 198 -18.13 4.19 2.28
CA GLN A 198 -19.12 3.17 1.92
C GLN A 198 -19.22 2.03 2.93
N THR A 199 -18.15 1.81 3.71
CA THR A 199 -18.15 0.89 4.86
C THR A 199 -18.92 1.51 6.03
N ALA A 200 -18.61 2.75 6.40
CA ALA A 200 -19.27 3.47 7.49
C ALA A 200 -20.79 3.60 7.27
N VAL A 201 -21.22 3.98 6.06
CA VAL A 201 -22.65 4.09 5.67
C VAL A 201 -23.43 2.79 5.89
N LYS A 202 -22.75 1.64 5.81
CA LYS A 202 -23.34 0.30 5.89
C LYS A 202 -23.06 -0.40 7.22
N SER A 203 -22.41 0.29 8.15
CA SER A 203 -22.12 -0.17 9.51
C SER A 203 -23.26 0.24 10.46
N ASP A 204 -23.37 -0.44 11.59
CA ASP A 204 -24.39 -0.13 12.60
C ASP A 204 -24.03 1.15 13.36
N ILE A 205 -22.73 1.41 13.54
CA ILE A 205 -22.20 2.62 14.17
C ILE A 205 -21.06 3.16 13.32
N HIS A 206 -21.09 4.47 13.07
CA HIS A 206 -19.96 5.22 12.56
C HIS A 206 -19.48 6.20 13.64
N CYS A 207 -18.26 6.02 14.11
CA CYS A 207 -17.56 7.01 14.93
C CYS A 207 -16.70 7.87 14.01
N GLN A 208 -17.16 9.08 13.74
CA GLN A 208 -16.42 10.04 12.93
C GLN A 208 -15.36 10.74 13.77
N ILE A 209 -14.22 10.07 13.95
CA ILE A 209 -13.08 10.58 14.72
C ILE A 209 -12.37 11.74 13.99
N GLU A 210 -11.71 12.62 14.74
CA GLU A 210 -10.76 13.55 14.15
C GLU A 210 -9.54 12.80 13.56
N ALA A 211 -9.12 13.18 12.35
CA ALA A 211 -8.08 12.49 11.62
C ALA A 211 -6.71 12.55 12.34
N GLY A 212 -6.12 11.38 12.61
CA GLY A 212 -4.82 11.26 13.28
C GLY A 212 -4.91 11.29 14.81
N LYS A 213 -6.12 11.21 15.39
CA LYS A 213 -6.35 11.24 16.84
C LYS A 213 -6.73 9.88 17.43
N ASP A 214 -6.48 8.81 16.69
CA ASP A 214 -6.86 7.42 17.02
C ASP A 214 -6.24 6.92 18.34
N LEU A 215 -5.00 7.33 18.63
CA LEU A 215 -4.31 7.02 19.89
C LEU A 215 -5.13 7.45 21.11
N TYR A 216 -5.65 8.68 21.10
CA TYR A 216 -6.42 9.22 22.22
C TYR A 216 -7.74 8.50 22.41
N LEU A 217 -8.40 8.07 21.32
CA LEU A 217 -9.60 7.25 21.41
C LEU A 217 -9.28 5.87 22.02
N ALA A 218 -8.19 5.23 21.62
CA ALA A 218 -7.77 3.95 22.18
C ALA A 218 -7.44 4.05 23.67
N ILE A 219 -6.70 5.08 24.09
CA ILE A 219 -6.42 5.37 25.52
C ILE A 219 -7.74 5.58 26.29
N ALA A 220 -8.67 6.35 25.73
CA ALA A 220 -9.94 6.63 26.41
C ALA A 220 -10.80 5.37 26.58
N MET A 221 -10.86 4.52 25.55
CA MET A 221 -11.53 3.22 25.64
C MET A 221 -10.87 2.33 26.69
N ALA A 222 -9.53 2.23 26.69
CA ALA A 222 -8.80 1.44 27.67
C ALA A 222 -9.06 1.92 29.10
N LYS A 223 -9.04 3.24 29.36
CA LYS A 223 -9.34 3.80 30.68
C LYS A 223 -10.73 3.41 31.19
N ILE A 224 -11.74 3.42 30.32
CA ILE A 224 -13.11 3.00 30.69
C ILE A 224 -13.14 1.51 31.01
N ILE A 225 -12.52 0.68 30.17
CA ILE A 225 -12.44 -0.78 30.37
C ILE A 225 -11.75 -1.10 31.71
N MET A 226 -10.68 -0.40 32.05
CA MET A 226 -9.97 -0.58 33.32
C MET A 226 -10.80 -0.08 34.51
N ALA A 227 -11.35 1.13 34.43
CA ALA A 227 -12.09 1.77 35.54
C ALA A 227 -13.40 1.05 35.90
N GLU A 228 -14.03 0.40 34.92
CA GLU A 228 -15.26 -0.38 35.12
C GLU A 228 -15.01 -1.87 35.31
N GLU A 229 -13.75 -2.29 35.49
CA GLU A 229 -13.35 -3.68 35.72
C GLU A 229 -13.82 -4.66 34.62
N LEU A 230 -13.86 -4.18 33.37
CA LEU A 230 -14.24 -4.97 32.18
C LEU A 230 -13.06 -5.69 31.51
N HIS A 231 -11.86 -5.58 32.08
CA HIS A 231 -10.64 -6.19 31.57
C HIS A 231 -10.50 -7.66 32.01
N ASP A 232 -9.70 -8.44 31.28
CA ASP A 232 -9.32 -9.80 31.63
C ASP A 232 -8.03 -9.78 32.47
N SER A 233 -8.19 -9.76 33.80
CA SER A 233 -7.05 -9.80 34.73
C SER A 233 -6.21 -11.07 34.57
N GLY A 234 -6.86 -12.19 34.23
CA GLY A 234 -6.17 -13.48 34.03
C GLY A 234 -5.25 -13.47 32.82
N PHE A 235 -5.67 -12.82 31.72
CA PHE A 235 -4.81 -12.58 30.56
C PHE A 235 -3.64 -11.67 30.93
N ILE A 236 -3.91 -10.53 31.58
CA ILE A 236 -2.90 -9.54 31.91
C ILE A 236 -1.79 -10.15 32.78
N GLU A 237 -2.15 -10.85 33.86
CA GLU A 237 -1.17 -11.44 34.79
C GLU A 237 -0.29 -12.51 34.13
N LYS A 238 -0.89 -13.37 33.29
CA LYS A 238 -0.21 -14.55 32.74
C LYS A 238 0.49 -14.28 31.43
N HIS A 239 -0.01 -13.34 30.63
CA HIS A 239 0.31 -13.24 29.21
C HIS A 239 0.73 -11.84 28.76
N ALA A 240 0.65 -10.81 29.62
CA ALA A 240 1.12 -9.48 29.29
C ALA A 240 2.40 -9.10 30.07
N GLU A 241 3.13 -8.15 29.50
CA GLU A 241 4.30 -7.47 30.07
C GLU A 241 4.08 -5.95 30.05
N ASN A 242 4.78 -5.20 30.91
CA ASN A 242 4.72 -3.73 31.02
C ASN A 242 3.38 -3.15 31.50
N PHE A 243 2.58 -3.91 32.25
CA PHE A 243 1.27 -3.45 32.71
C PHE A 243 1.34 -2.20 33.58
N ASP A 244 2.28 -2.13 34.55
CA ASP A 244 2.43 -0.96 35.42
C ASP A 244 2.77 0.31 34.63
N SER A 245 3.67 0.21 33.64
CA SER A 245 4.01 1.33 32.75
C SER A 245 2.81 1.74 31.88
N TYR A 246 2.04 0.77 31.40
CA TYR A 246 0.83 1.03 30.62
C TYR A 246 -0.20 1.82 31.44
N ILE A 247 -0.47 1.41 32.69
CA ILE A 247 -1.37 2.11 33.61
C ILE A 247 -0.85 3.53 33.91
N ALA A 248 0.46 3.68 34.16
CA ALA A 248 1.05 5.00 34.39
C ALA A 248 0.80 5.97 33.23
N ILE A 249 0.89 5.49 31.98
CA ILE A 249 0.56 6.31 30.79
C ILE A 249 -0.93 6.63 30.75
N LEU A 250 -1.81 5.67 31.02
CA LEU A 250 -3.24 5.92 31.06
C LEU A 250 -3.58 7.02 32.08
N ASP A 251 -2.95 7.00 33.25
CA ASP A 251 -3.19 7.94 34.35
C ASP A 251 -2.72 9.37 34.10
N GLU A 252 -1.89 9.60 33.08
CA GLU A 252 -1.54 10.96 32.64
C GLU A 252 -2.71 11.74 32.04
N PHE A 253 -3.78 11.04 31.64
CA PHE A 253 -4.92 11.64 30.95
C PHE A 253 -6.22 11.50 31.76
N ASN A 254 -7.04 12.54 31.71
CA ASN A 254 -8.44 12.45 32.13
C ASN A 254 -9.37 12.24 30.92
N LEU A 255 -10.55 11.64 31.16
CA LEU A 255 -11.49 11.28 30.09
C LEU A 255 -12.06 12.47 29.31
N ASN A 256 -12.24 13.64 29.94
CA ASN A 256 -12.72 14.84 29.25
C ASN A 256 -11.66 15.37 28.28
N GLN A 257 -10.41 15.41 28.71
CA GLN A 257 -9.28 15.76 27.86
C GLN A 257 -9.14 14.80 26.67
N LEU A 258 -9.29 13.49 26.88
CA LEU A 258 -9.25 12.53 25.78
C LEU A 258 -10.44 12.67 24.81
N SER A 259 -11.62 13.03 25.34
CA SER A 259 -12.80 13.34 24.51
C SER A 259 -12.54 14.55 23.60
N GLU A 260 -11.91 15.60 24.15
CA GLU A 260 -11.51 16.77 23.37
C GLU A 260 -10.42 16.43 22.34
N LEU A 261 -9.34 15.76 22.75
CA LEU A 261 -8.21 15.42 21.89
C LEU A 261 -8.58 14.47 20.74
N SER A 262 -9.50 13.54 20.98
CA SER A 262 -9.99 12.61 19.94
C SER A 262 -11.04 13.23 19.02
N GLY A 263 -11.66 14.34 19.43
CA GLY A 263 -12.86 14.89 18.80
C GLY A 263 -14.10 14.01 18.98
N VAL A 264 -14.08 13.02 19.87
CA VAL A 264 -15.19 12.07 20.07
C VAL A 264 -15.89 12.36 21.40
N PRO A 265 -17.21 12.58 21.42
CA PRO A 265 -17.93 12.82 22.68
C PRO A 265 -17.80 11.64 23.65
N LEU A 266 -17.62 11.93 24.95
CA LEU A 266 -17.44 10.91 25.99
C LEU A 266 -18.53 9.83 25.99
N LYS A 267 -19.79 10.21 25.69
CA LYS A 267 -20.90 9.26 25.56
C LYS A 267 -20.66 8.21 24.46
N ILE A 268 -20.05 8.61 23.34
CA ILE A 268 -19.69 7.70 22.25
C ILE A 268 -18.48 6.85 22.64
N ILE A 269 -17.45 7.44 23.27
CA ILE A 269 -16.28 6.70 23.78
C ILE A 269 -16.72 5.59 24.74
N SER A 270 -17.55 5.92 25.73
CA SER A 270 -18.11 4.96 26.67
C SER A 270 -18.88 3.86 25.94
N LYS A 271 -19.77 4.21 24.99
CA LYS A 271 -20.49 3.22 24.18
C LYS A 271 -19.55 2.29 23.41
N LEU A 272 -18.47 2.81 22.83
CA LEU A 272 -17.48 2.00 22.10
C LEU A 272 -16.72 1.05 23.03
N ALA A 273 -16.29 1.52 24.21
CA ALA A 273 -15.62 0.69 25.21
C ALA A 273 -16.52 -0.46 25.70
N HIS A 274 -17.79 -0.19 25.99
CA HIS A 274 -18.76 -1.21 26.38
C HIS A 274 -19.05 -2.21 25.26
N LEU A 275 -19.25 -1.74 24.03
CA LEU A 275 -19.47 -2.62 22.89
C LEU A 275 -18.25 -3.51 22.63
N TYR A 276 -17.05 -2.96 22.76
CA TYR A 276 -15.82 -3.73 22.60
C TYR A 276 -15.70 -4.81 23.67
N SER A 277 -16.00 -4.48 24.92
CA SER A 277 -15.96 -5.41 26.07
C SER A 277 -17.08 -6.47 26.05
N ASP A 278 -18.12 -6.28 25.22
CA ASP A 278 -19.21 -7.25 25.05
C ASP A 278 -18.90 -8.28 23.96
N GLY A 279 -17.79 -9.02 24.11
CA GLY A 279 -17.16 -9.81 23.06
C GLY A 279 -17.65 -11.25 22.85
N PRO A 280 -16.88 -12.07 22.08
CA PRO A 280 -15.58 -11.71 21.49
C PRO A 280 -15.70 -10.61 20.43
N SER A 281 -14.78 -9.64 20.48
CA SER A 281 -14.74 -8.49 19.56
C SER A 281 -13.46 -8.51 18.74
N SER A 282 -13.58 -8.38 17.41
CA SER A 282 -12.42 -8.30 16.51
C SER A 282 -12.18 -6.87 16.04
N ILE A 283 -10.91 -6.53 15.85
CA ILE A 283 -10.47 -5.27 15.23
C ILE A 283 -9.84 -5.58 13.88
N ILE A 284 -10.31 -4.89 12.85
CA ILE A 284 -9.73 -4.90 11.51
C ILE A 284 -9.04 -3.55 11.29
N LEU A 285 -7.72 -3.55 11.49
CA LEU A 285 -6.90 -2.36 11.28
C LEU A 285 -6.79 -2.02 9.80
N GLY A 286 -6.85 -0.72 9.52
CA GLY A 286 -6.74 -0.17 8.18
C GLY A 286 -5.41 0.52 7.91
N TRP A 287 -5.13 0.70 6.61
CA TRP A 287 -3.97 1.47 6.16
C TRP A 287 -4.14 2.98 6.31
N GLY A 288 -5.35 3.50 6.53
CA GLY A 288 -5.57 4.93 6.77
C GLY A 288 -4.91 5.39 8.07
N LEU A 289 -4.97 4.54 9.10
CA LEU A 289 -4.38 4.78 10.42
C LEU A 289 -2.85 4.77 10.40
N GLN A 290 -2.23 4.13 9.41
CA GLN A 290 -0.78 3.95 9.31
C GLN A 290 -0.06 5.10 8.59
N ARG A 291 -0.79 6.15 8.19
CA ARG A 291 -0.29 7.25 7.34
C ARG A 291 -0.02 8.53 8.10
N TYR A 292 0.25 8.40 9.38
CA TYR A 292 0.64 9.50 10.28
C TYR A 292 2.03 9.23 10.82
N PHE A 293 2.75 10.31 11.15
CA PHE A 293 4.15 10.25 11.56
C PHE A 293 4.42 9.25 12.70
N ASN A 294 3.55 9.24 13.72
CA ASN A 294 3.67 8.37 14.90
C ASN A 294 2.59 7.26 14.95
N SER A 295 2.04 6.87 13.80
CA SER A 295 0.93 5.91 13.71
C SER A 295 1.20 4.52 14.31
N TYR A 296 2.46 4.13 14.51
CA TYR A 296 2.77 2.85 15.17
C TYR A 296 2.26 2.85 16.62
N MET A 297 2.35 3.96 17.36
CA MET A 297 1.84 4.04 18.74
C MET A 297 0.33 3.89 18.80
N ALA A 298 -0.40 4.51 17.87
CA ALA A 298 -1.84 4.31 17.76
C ALA A 298 -2.17 2.83 17.52
N CYS A 299 -1.42 2.14 16.64
CA CYS A 299 -1.59 0.70 16.45
C CYS A 299 -1.36 -0.09 17.75
N ARG A 300 -0.27 0.19 18.48
CA ARG A 300 0.05 -0.51 19.73
C ARG A 300 -1.02 -0.35 20.80
N PHE A 301 -1.56 0.86 20.96
CA PHE A 301 -2.66 1.10 21.91
C PHE A 301 -3.97 0.44 21.48
N ILE A 302 -4.20 0.25 20.17
CA ILE A 302 -5.33 -0.52 19.67
C ILE A 302 -5.12 -2.03 19.88
N ASP A 303 -3.90 -2.54 19.65
CA ASP A 303 -3.52 -3.92 19.96
C ASP A 303 -3.69 -4.19 21.47
N ALA A 304 -3.32 -3.23 22.32
CA ALA A 304 -3.51 -3.29 23.77
C ALA A 304 -4.99 -3.43 24.18
N LEU A 305 -5.95 -2.85 23.44
CA LEU A 305 -7.37 -3.06 23.72
C LEU A 305 -7.73 -4.55 23.63
N ALA A 306 -7.26 -5.26 22.59
CA ALA A 306 -7.49 -6.70 22.48
C ALA A 306 -6.81 -7.50 23.58
N ALA A 307 -5.61 -7.08 24.01
CA ALA A 307 -4.90 -7.70 25.12
C ALA A 307 -5.66 -7.55 26.44
N ILE A 308 -5.97 -6.33 26.86
CA ILE A 308 -6.63 -6.08 28.15
C ILE A 308 -8.05 -6.64 28.19
N SER A 309 -8.72 -6.83 27.05
CA SER A 309 -10.05 -7.45 26.99
C SER A 309 -10.01 -8.97 26.80
N GLY A 310 -8.83 -9.61 26.79
CA GLY A 310 -8.70 -11.07 26.68
C GLY A 310 -9.11 -11.64 25.32
N TYR A 311 -9.05 -10.86 24.24
CA TYR A 311 -9.47 -11.30 22.90
C TYR A 311 -8.34 -11.79 21.99
N ILE A 312 -7.09 -11.78 22.47
CA ILE A 312 -5.96 -12.37 21.75
C ILE A 312 -6.00 -13.90 21.88
N GLY A 313 -5.81 -14.63 20.78
CA GLY A 313 -5.89 -16.08 20.78
C GLY A 313 -7.32 -16.64 20.82
N VAL A 314 -8.32 -15.79 20.58
CA VAL A 314 -9.74 -16.14 20.67
C VAL A 314 -10.40 -16.03 19.29
N SER A 315 -11.13 -17.07 18.88
CA SER A 315 -11.92 -17.06 17.64
C SER A 315 -12.95 -15.92 17.65
N GLY A 316 -13.00 -15.14 16.57
CA GLY A 316 -13.81 -13.94 16.47
C GLY A 316 -13.27 -12.73 17.24
N GLY A 317 -12.08 -12.83 17.83
CA GLY A 317 -11.39 -11.76 18.56
C GLY A 317 -10.23 -11.12 17.78
N GLY A 318 -9.22 -10.67 18.53
CA GLY A 318 -7.92 -10.23 18.05
C GLY A 318 -7.89 -8.98 17.17
N VAL A 319 -6.69 -8.65 16.68
CA VAL A 319 -6.43 -7.48 15.84
C VAL A 319 -5.76 -7.91 14.54
N SER A 320 -6.44 -7.71 13.41
CA SER A 320 -5.97 -8.12 12.08
C SER A 320 -5.55 -6.92 11.24
N SER A 321 -4.29 -6.88 10.82
CA SER A 321 -3.69 -5.81 9.99
C SER A 321 -3.31 -6.26 8.56
N GLY A 322 -3.64 -7.51 8.21
CA GLY A 322 -3.33 -8.13 6.92
C GLY A 322 -2.24 -9.19 7.01
N PHE A 323 -2.05 -9.92 5.90
CA PHE A 323 -1.03 -10.95 5.77
C PHE A 323 0.24 -10.40 5.13
N ASP A 324 1.34 -11.14 5.30
CA ASP A 324 2.55 -10.94 4.50
C ASP A 324 2.42 -11.74 3.21
N GLU A 325 2.28 -11.03 2.08
CA GLU A 325 2.09 -11.66 0.78
C GLU A 325 3.31 -12.46 0.29
N TYR A 326 4.53 -12.10 0.72
CA TYR A 326 5.75 -12.83 0.38
C TYR A 326 6.14 -13.85 1.44
N GLY A 327 5.62 -13.72 2.66
CA GLY A 327 5.92 -14.64 3.77
C GLY A 327 5.52 -16.11 3.53
N ALA A 328 4.73 -16.39 2.48
CA ALA A 328 4.42 -17.74 2.02
C ALA A 328 5.52 -18.38 1.15
N PHE A 329 6.44 -17.57 0.63
CA PHE A 329 7.50 -17.98 -0.28
C PHE A 329 8.86 -18.09 0.44
N ASP A 330 9.82 -18.76 -0.20
CA ASP A 330 11.21 -18.74 0.22
C ASP A 330 11.90 -17.45 -0.26
N GLU A 331 12.00 -16.47 0.63
CA GLU A 331 12.65 -15.19 0.34
C GLU A 331 14.18 -15.27 0.36
N SER A 332 14.78 -16.39 0.76
CA SER A 332 16.25 -16.55 0.73
C SER A 332 16.82 -16.43 -0.69
N VAL A 333 16.01 -16.73 -1.71
CA VAL A 333 16.38 -16.56 -3.12
C VAL A 333 16.75 -15.13 -3.47
N THR A 334 16.27 -14.13 -2.71
CA THR A 334 16.54 -12.72 -2.94
C THR A 334 18.00 -12.36 -2.67
N LEU A 335 18.75 -13.20 -1.95
CA LEU A 335 20.12 -12.93 -1.50
C LEU A 335 20.25 -11.57 -0.79
N GLU A 336 19.24 -11.24 0.03
CA GLU A 336 19.28 -10.03 0.84
C GLU A 336 20.56 -10.02 1.72
N GLY A 337 21.35 -8.96 1.60
CA GLY A 337 22.63 -8.82 2.30
C GLY A 337 23.87 -9.30 1.53
N ALA A 338 23.71 -9.90 0.34
CA ALA A 338 24.85 -10.23 -0.52
C ALA A 338 25.50 -9.00 -1.20
N GLY A 339 24.73 -7.93 -1.39
CA GLY A 339 25.23 -6.65 -1.93
C GLY A 339 25.87 -5.76 -0.85
N ASN A 340 26.14 -4.50 -1.20
CA ASN A 340 26.78 -3.52 -0.30
C ASN A 340 25.93 -3.05 0.90
N GLY A 341 24.64 -3.41 0.95
CA GLY A 341 23.73 -3.03 2.03
C GLY A 341 23.18 -1.59 1.99
N ARG A 342 23.57 -0.76 1.01
CA ARG A 342 23.04 0.59 0.81
C ARG A 342 21.56 0.52 0.42
N LYS A 343 20.73 1.34 1.09
CA LYS A 343 19.29 1.40 0.85
C LYS A 343 18.81 2.83 0.63
N VAL A 344 17.79 2.99 -0.22
CA VAL A 344 17.01 4.23 -0.38
C VAL A 344 15.63 4.07 0.26
N SER A 345 15.22 5.03 1.08
CA SER A 345 13.87 5.11 1.64
C SER A 345 12.84 5.30 0.53
N MET A 346 11.90 4.38 0.42
CA MET A 346 10.77 4.51 -0.52
C MET A 346 9.90 5.75 -0.20
N PRO A 347 9.60 6.10 1.08
CA PRO A 347 8.95 7.36 1.42
C PRO A 347 9.71 8.64 1.04
N LEU A 348 11.05 8.62 1.05
CA LEU A 348 11.90 9.80 0.79
C LEU A 348 12.62 9.73 -0.56
N PHE A 349 12.15 8.88 -1.47
CA PHE A 349 12.88 8.47 -2.67
C PHE A 349 13.46 9.63 -3.48
N GLY A 350 12.65 10.62 -3.85
CA GLY A 350 13.11 11.80 -4.59
C GLY A 350 14.15 12.63 -3.84
N ARG A 351 14.00 12.79 -2.52
CA ARG A 351 14.94 13.53 -1.67
C ARG A 351 16.27 12.79 -1.52
N GLU A 352 16.22 11.49 -1.28
CA GLU A 352 17.41 10.67 -1.06
C GLU A 352 18.22 10.51 -2.35
N ILE A 353 17.59 10.34 -3.52
CA ILE A 353 18.31 10.32 -4.81
C ILE A 353 19.17 11.57 -4.98
N VAL A 354 18.64 12.75 -4.67
CA VAL A 354 19.35 14.03 -4.84
C VAL A 354 20.45 14.21 -3.78
N ASN A 355 20.19 13.79 -2.53
CA ASN A 355 21.11 14.04 -1.42
C ASN A 355 22.24 13.00 -1.31
N MET A 356 22.11 11.86 -1.98
CA MET A 356 23.11 10.81 -2.01
C MET A 356 24.31 11.22 -2.86
N ASN A 357 25.49 11.36 -2.22
CA ASN A 357 26.71 11.83 -2.88
C ASN A 357 27.93 10.91 -2.70
N SER A 358 27.78 9.79 -1.98
CA SER A 358 28.88 8.86 -1.67
C SER A 358 28.47 7.40 -1.90
N PRO A 359 28.53 6.89 -3.15
CA PRO A 359 28.60 7.65 -4.40
C PRO A 359 27.24 8.30 -4.76
N THR A 360 27.23 9.15 -5.78
CA THR A 360 26.01 9.66 -6.40
C THR A 360 25.16 8.55 -7.00
N VAL A 361 23.89 8.84 -7.28
CA VAL A 361 23.01 7.92 -8.02
C VAL A 361 23.13 8.24 -9.52
N ASN A 362 23.66 7.30 -10.30
CA ASN A 362 23.93 7.46 -11.73
C ASN A 362 22.98 6.64 -12.60
N CYS A 363 22.46 5.53 -12.09
CA CYS A 363 21.47 4.71 -12.79
C CYS A 363 20.28 4.38 -11.88
N VAL A 364 19.05 4.48 -12.40
CA VAL A 364 17.85 4.02 -11.70
C VAL A 364 17.09 3.02 -12.58
N PHE A 365 16.87 1.81 -12.06
CA PHE A 365 16.08 0.77 -12.73
C PHE A 365 14.75 0.58 -12.01
N ILE A 366 13.64 0.84 -12.72
CA ILE A 366 12.29 0.91 -12.13
C ILE A 366 11.41 -0.21 -12.68
N THR A 367 10.79 -0.96 -11.78
CA THR A 367 9.82 -2.03 -12.09
C THR A 367 8.59 -1.93 -11.19
N ALA A 368 7.46 -2.46 -11.66
CA ALA A 368 6.22 -2.60 -10.89
C ALA A 368 5.75 -1.32 -10.17
N GLY A 369 6.10 -0.13 -10.66
CA GLY A 369 5.98 1.12 -9.90
C GLY A 369 5.85 2.36 -10.77
N ASN A 370 5.23 3.38 -10.18
CA ASN A 370 5.14 4.73 -10.74
C ASN A 370 5.45 5.74 -9.62
N PRO A 371 6.73 5.85 -9.18
CA PRO A 371 7.12 6.68 -8.05
C PRO A 371 6.74 8.15 -8.20
N VAL A 372 6.76 8.71 -9.42
CA VAL A 372 6.33 10.10 -9.65
C VAL A 372 4.87 10.31 -9.26
N THR A 373 3.97 9.42 -9.69
CA THR A 373 2.53 9.57 -9.39
C THR A 373 2.16 9.11 -7.98
N LEU A 374 2.73 7.98 -7.52
CA LEU A 374 2.26 7.30 -6.31
C LEU A 374 3.08 7.63 -5.06
N GLY A 375 4.36 7.97 -5.20
CA GLY A 375 5.19 8.45 -4.09
C GLY A 375 4.76 9.84 -3.62
N PRO A 376 5.12 10.24 -2.39
CA PRO A 376 4.95 11.61 -1.94
C PRO A 376 5.91 12.55 -2.69
N ASN A 377 5.67 13.85 -2.60
CA ASN A 377 6.49 14.89 -3.21
C ASN A 377 6.80 14.60 -4.69
N SER A 378 5.74 14.47 -5.49
CA SER A 378 5.82 14.07 -6.90
C SER A 378 6.77 14.92 -7.73
N ILE A 379 6.81 16.23 -7.48
CA ILE A 379 7.64 17.17 -8.24
C ILE A 379 9.13 16.98 -7.89
N GLN A 380 9.46 16.80 -6.61
CA GLN A 380 10.83 16.48 -6.22
C GLN A 380 11.28 15.15 -6.82
N THR A 381 10.44 14.11 -6.75
CA THR A 381 10.75 12.80 -7.35
C THR A 381 10.94 12.90 -8.86
N LEU A 382 10.08 13.63 -9.56
CA LEU A 382 10.22 13.89 -10.99
C LEU A 382 11.54 14.58 -11.33
N ASN A 383 11.91 15.62 -10.59
CA ASN A 383 13.14 16.37 -10.81
C ASN A 383 14.37 15.53 -10.48
N ALA A 384 14.35 14.79 -9.38
CA ALA A 384 15.42 13.88 -8.98
C ALA A 384 15.75 12.87 -10.10
N LEU A 385 14.72 12.19 -10.62
CA LEU A 385 14.90 11.22 -11.70
C LEU A 385 15.37 11.83 -13.02
N ARG A 386 15.17 13.13 -13.25
CA ARG A 386 15.67 13.83 -14.46
C ARG A 386 17.13 14.19 -14.40
N GLU A 387 17.69 14.28 -13.20
CA GLU A 387 19.11 14.58 -12.98
C GLU A 387 19.96 13.30 -12.93
N VAL A 388 19.35 12.12 -12.85
CA VAL A 388 20.03 10.82 -12.96
C VAL A 388 20.50 10.62 -14.41
N ASP A 389 21.71 10.11 -14.59
CA ASP A 389 22.33 9.96 -15.92
C ASP A 389 21.63 8.92 -16.81
N PHE A 390 21.08 7.87 -16.21
CA PHE A 390 20.37 6.81 -16.93
C PHE A 390 19.19 6.24 -16.14
N VAL A 391 17.99 6.27 -16.71
CA VAL A 391 16.77 5.72 -16.10
C VAL A 391 16.14 4.67 -17.00
N VAL A 392 15.99 3.45 -16.48
CA VAL A 392 15.28 2.34 -17.13
C VAL A 392 13.92 2.15 -16.46
N MET A 393 12.88 2.02 -17.28
CA MET A 393 11.53 1.72 -16.79
C MET A 393 10.93 0.50 -17.49
N VAL A 394 10.46 -0.45 -16.69
CA VAL A 394 9.70 -1.62 -17.14
C VAL A 394 8.24 -1.46 -16.74
N ASP A 395 7.35 -1.26 -17.72
CA ASP A 395 5.91 -1.07 -17.48
C ASP A 395 5.10 -1.44 -18.74
N HIS A 396 3.78 -1.28 -18.67
CA HIS A 396 2.84 -1.45 -19.77
C HIS A 396 2.57 -0.12 -20.50
N PHE A 397 2.69 1.02 -19.83
CA PHE A 397 2.30 2.33 -20.35
C PHE A 397 3.36 3.41 -20.10
N LEU A 398 3.46 4.37 -21.03
CA LEU A 398 4.22 5.61 -20.81
C LEU A 398 3.50 6.50 -19.79
N ASN A 399 3.72 6.23 -18.51
CA ASN A 399 3.18 7.00 -17.39
C ASN A 399 4.11 8.17 -16.99
N ASP A 400 3.80 8.88 -15.90
CA ASP A 400 4.58 10.05 -15.48
C ASP A 400 6.04 9.75 -15.15
N THR A 401 6.33 8.57 -14.60
CA THR A 401 7.71 8.12 -14.35
C THR A 401 8.40 7.80 -15.67
N ALA A 402 7.70 7.20 -16.64
CA ALA A 402 8.29 6.86 -17.94
C ALA A 402 8.78 8.11 -18.71
N HIS A 403 8.24 9.29 -18.42
CA HIS A 403 8.71 10.53 -19.03
C HIS A 403 10.12 10.96 -18.59
N THR A 404 10.66 10.38 -17.50
CA THR A 404 12.05 10.57 -17.08
C THR A 404 12.96 9.45 -17.55
N ALA A 405 12.43 8.39 -18.17
CA ALA A 405 13.23 7.26 -18.61
C ALA A 405 14.00 7.57 -19.90
N ASP A 406 15.20 7.03 -19.99
CA ASP A 406 16.02 6.96 -21.20
C ASP A 406 15.69 5.70 -22.00
N LEU A 407 15.27 4.65 -21.30
CA LEU A 407 14.88 3.38 -21.89
C LEU A 407 13.59 2.86 -21.25
N PHE A 408 12.63 2.48 -22.10
CA PHE A 408 11.37 1.88 -21.70
C PHE A 408 11.24 0.46 -22.26
N LEU A 409 11.01 -0.52 -21.38
CA LEU A 409 10.88 -1.92 -21.74
C LEU A 409 9.42 -2.39 -21.56
N PRO A 410 8.77 -2.95 -22.59
CA PRO A 410 7.40 -3.41 -22.51
C PRO A 410 7.27 -4.72 -21.71
N ALA A 411 6.55 -4.67 -20.59
CA ALA A 411 6.34 -5.83 -19.73
C ALA A 411 5.11 -6.69 -20.14
N THR A 412 5.16 -7.99 -19.85
CA THR A 412 3.99 -8.86 -19.81
C THR A 412 2.99 -8.44 -18.73
N THR A 413 1.72 -8.73 -18.97
CA THR A 413 0.65 -8.72 -17.94
C THR A 413 0.50 -10.11 -17.34
N PHE A 414 -0.22 -10.21 -16.22
CA PHE A 414 -0.53 -11.52 -15.60
C PHE A 414 -1.34 -12.48 -16.48
N LEU A 415 -1.93 -12.01 -17.59
CA LEU A 415 -2.62 -12.86 -18.56
C LEU A 415 -1.66 -13.46 -19.60
N GLU A 416 -0.39 -13.07 -19.60
CA GLU A 416 0.61 -13.43 -20.60
C GLU A 416 1.80 -14.20 -20.01
N GLU A 417 1.85 -14.36 -18.68
CA GLU A 417 2.94 -15.05 -17.99
C GLU A 417 2.40 -16.04 -16.95
N THR A 418 3.23 -17.05 -16.66
CA THR A 418 2.99 -18.02 -15.59
C THR A 418 3.83 -17.62 -14.37
N ASP A 419 3.24 -17.64 -13.18
CA ASP A 419 3.84 -17.27 -11.90
C ASP A 419 2.96 -17.76 -10.74
N LEU A 420 3.31 -17.41 -9.50
CA LEU A 420 2.48 -17.60 -8.31
C LEU A 420 2.22 -16.26 -7.62
N VAL A 421 1.11 -16.15 -6.89
CA VAL A 421 0.78 -14.94 -6.14
C VAL A 421 0.29 -15.28 -4.73
N GLY A 422 0.93 -14.65 -3.74
CA GLY A 422 0.43 -14.59 -2.38
C GLY A 422 -0.60 -13.47 -2.21
N SER A 423 -1.16 -13.34 -1.01
CA SER A 423 -2.15 -12.29 -0.73
C SER A 423 -1.89 -11.68 0.63
N TYR A 424 -2.09 -10.36 0.72
CA TYR A 424 -2.09 -9.65 1.98
C TYR A 424 -3.49 -9.53 2.61
N GLY A 425 -4.52 -10.15 2.00
CA GLY A 425 -5.89 -10.22 2.53
C GLY A 425 -6.34 -11.61 2.94
N HIS A 426 -5.65 -12.67 2.53
CA HIS A 426 -5.98 -14.05 2.90
C HIS A 426 -4.75 -14.98 2.81
N PRO A 427 -4.76 -16.14 3.50
CA PRO A 427 -3.57 -16.98 3.66
C PRO A 427 -3.37 -18.01 2.53
N TYR A 428 -3.71 -17.67 1.28
CA TYR A 428 -3.62 -18.62 0.15
C TYR A 428 -2.59 -18.15 -0.88
N VAL A 429 -1.76 -19.09 -1.34
CA VAL A 429 -0.95 -18.94 -2.55
C VAL A 429 -1.74 -19.49 -3.72
N SER A 430 -1.80 -18.72 -4.80
CA SER A 430 -2.64 -19.02 -5.96
C SER A 430 -1.85 -19.00 -7.27
N PRO A 431 -2.26 -19.78 -8.28
CA PRO A 431 -1.58 -19.80 -9.55
C PRO A 431 -1.91 -18.59 -10.42
N VAL A 432 -0.89 -18.07 -11.10
CA VAL A 432 -1.03 -17.15 -12.22
C VAL A 432 -0.62 -17.95 -13.45
N ASN A 433 -1.57 -18.34 -14.29
CA ASN A 433 -1.27 -19.02 -15.55
C ASN A 433 -1.47 -18.09 -16.74
N ALA A 434 -0.56 -18.16 -17.71
CA ALA A 434 -0.67 -17.44 -18.96
C ALA A 434 -1.93 -17.89 -19.72
N ALA A 435 -2.84 -16.95 -20.00
CA ALA A 435 -4.04 -17.19 -20.78
C ALA A 435 -3.81 -17.02 -22.29
N VAL A 436 -2.91 -16.12 -22.67
CA VAL A 436 -2.52 -15.84 -24.05
C VAL A 436 -1.00 -15.71 -24.14
N LYS A 437 -0.46 -15.77 -25.37
CA LYS A 437 0.95 -15.42 -25.59
C LYS A 437 1.16 -13.92 -25.33
N PRO A 438 2.38 -13.50 -24.93
CA PRO A 438 2.74 -12.09 -24.86
C PRO A 438 2.39 -11.33 -26.15
N LEU A 439 1.82 -10.14 -25.99
CA LEU A 439 1.49 -9.28 -27.13
C LEU A 439 2.72 -8.51 -27.62
N GLY A 440 2.85 -8.44 -28.94
CA GLY A 440 3.98 -7.81 -29.61
C GLY A 440 5.30 -8.43 -29.17
N GLU A 441 6.21 -7.59 -28.71
CA GLU A 441 7.54 -7.98 -28.23
C GLU A 441 7.63 -7.81 -26.71
N SER A 442 6.52 -7.97 -25.98
CA SER A 442 6.53 -7.82 -24.52
C SER A 442 7.18 -9.03 -23.84
N HIS A 443 8.00 -8.80 -22.80
CA HIS A 443 8.66 -9.86 -22.03
C HIS A 443 8.43 -9.69 -20.51
N SER A 444 8.53 -10.80 -19.77
CA SER A 444 8.47 -10.79 -18.30
C SER A 444 9.75 -10.21 -17.71
N GLU A 445 9.64 -9.54 -16.57
CA GLU A 445 10.83 -9.01 -15.84
C GLU A 445 11.86 -10.11 -15.56
N PHE A 446 11.41 -11.31 -15.18
CA PHE A 446 12.29 -12.49 -15.04
C PHE A 446 13.12 -12.78 -16.30
N TRP A 447 12.51 -12.69 -17.48
CA TRP A 447 13.22 -12.92 -18.74
C TRP A 447 14.23 -11.80 -19.01
N ILE A 448 13.85 -10.54 -18.76
CA ILE A 448 14.73 -9.38 -18.95
C ILE A 448 15.99 -9.54 -18.09
N LEU A 449 15.83 -9.87 -16.81
CA LEU A 449 16.95 -9.98 -15.87
C LEU A 449 17.81 -11.22 -16.12
N GLN A 450 17.22 -12.35 -16.55
CA GLN A 450 18.01 -13.51 -16.99
C GLN A 450 18.88 -13.16 -18.19
N ARG A 451 18.32 -12.50 -19.21
CA ARG A 451 19.10 -12.09 -20.40
C ARG A 451 20.19 -11.08 -20.05
N LEU A 452 19.93 -10.15 -19.12
CA LEU A 452 20.97 -9.25 -18.63
C LEU A 452 22.08 -10.00 -17.90
N SER A 453 21.75 -10.99 -17.06
CA SER A 453 22.76 -11.80 -16.37
C SER A 453 23.64 -12.60 -17.34
N GLU A 454 23.05 -13.15 -18.40
CA GLU A 454 23.78 -13.85 -19.46
C GLU A 454 24.76 -12.91 -20.19
N ILE A 455 24.30 -11.70 -20.55
CA ILE A 455 25.14 -10.70 -21.24
C ILE A 455 26.26 -10.19 -20.33
N MET A 456 25.98 -9.99 -19.04
CA MET A 456 26.94 -9.51 -18.04
C MET A 456 27.86 -10.62 -17.52
N GLY A 457 27.60 -11.89 -17.86
CA GLY A 457 28.50 -13.01 -17.61
C GLY A 457 28.43 -13.61 -16.20
N PHE A 458 27.29 -13.57 -15.52
CA PHE A 458 27.09 -14.26 -14.23
C PHE A 458 25.93 -15.27 -14.27
N ALA A 459 26.15 -16.47 -13.71
CA ALA A 459 25.26 -17.63 -13.84
C ALA A 459 24.20 -17.75 -12.74
N ASP A 460 24.22 -16.88 -11.72
CA ASP A 460 23.36 -16.99 -10.52
C ASP A 460 21.86 -16.77 -10.76
N MET A 461 21.46 -16.51 -12.00
CA MET A 461 20.06 -16.37 -12.46
C MET A 461 19.65 -17.49 -13.45
N GLU A 462 20.53 -18.45 -13.73
CA GLU A 462 20.23 -19.61 -14.59
C GLU A 462 19.06 -20.45 -14.03
N GLY A 463 18.42 -21.21 -14.92
CA GLY A 463 17.27 -22.05 -14.59
C GLY A 463 16.00 -21.61 -15.30
N THR A 464 15.08 -22.55 -15.45
CA THR A 464 13.78 -22.33 -16.03
C THR A 464 12.85 -21.64 -15.03
N ARG A 465 11.79 -21.04 -15.56
CA ARG A 465 10.70 -20.48 -14.75
C ARG A 465 10.15 -21.48 -13.73
N MET A 466 9.99 -22.74 -14.13
CA MET A 466 9.35 -23.74 -13.28
C MET A 466 10.25 -24.16 -12.13
N GLU A 467 11.55 -24.37 -12.40
CA GLU A 467 12.56 -24.67 -11.36
C GLU A 467 12.61 -23.55 -10.31
N TRP A 468 12.59 -22.28 -10.74
CA TRP A 468 12.55 -21.17 -9.80
C TRP A 468 11.25 -21.11 -8.99
N LEU A 469 10.10 -21.37 -9.62
CA LEU A 469 8.83 -21.43 -8.90
C LEU A 469 8.79 -22.57 -7.88
N GLU A 470 9.39 -23.73 -8.18
CA GLU A 470 9.55 -24.85 -7.25
C GLU A 470 10.37 -24.45 -6.02
N ILE A 471 11.52 -23.81 -6.23
CA ILE A 471 12.38 -23.32 -5.14
C ILE A 471 11.61 -22.30 -4.27
N ILE A 472 11.02 -21.29 -4.91
CA ILE A 472 10.34 -20.19 -4.23
C ILE A 472 9.09 -20.68 -3.48
N ALA A 473 8.37 -21.67 -4.01
CA ALA A 473 7.16 -22.21 -3.40
C ALA A 473 7.40 -23.40 -2.47
N SER A 474 8.66 -23.84 -2.29
CA SER A 474 9.06 -25.02 -1.51
C SER A 474 8.30 -25.18 -0.20
N LYS A 475 8.21 -24.13 0.62
CA LYS A 475 7.44 -24.12 1.88
C LYS A 475 6.00 -24.63 1.72
N VAL A 476 5.30 -24.19 0.68
CA VAL A 476 3.92 -24.60 0.40
C VAL A 476 3.87 -26.01 -0.19
N LEU A 477 4.79 -26.33 -1.10
CA LEU A 477 4.88 -27.64 -1.76
C LEU A 477 5.15 -28.75 -0.74
N ASP A 478 6.18 -28.57 0.09
CA ASP A 478 6.60 -29.52 1.12
C ASP A 478 5.51 -29.71 2.19
N TYR A 479 4.86 -28.62 2.62
CA TYR A 479 3.82 -28.69 3.64
C TYR A 479 2.59 -29.49 3.21
N HIS A 480 2.20 -29.40 1.93
CA HIS A 480 1.06 -30.15 1.39
C HIS A 480 1.44 -31.48 0.75
N GLY A 481 2.73 -31.74 0.52
CA GLY A 481 3.21 -32.93 -0.20
C GLY A 481 2.77 -32.95 -1.66
N ILE A 482 2.88 -31.81 -2.35
CA ILE A 482 2.43 -31.62 -3.74
C ILE A 482 3.57 -31.16 -4.65
N GLU A 483 3.40 -31.30 -5.95
CA GLU A 483 4.32 -30.75 -6.96
C GLU A 483 3.86 -29.38 -7.45
N ILE A 484 4.75 -28.63 -8.12
CA ILE A 484 4.41 -27.31 -8.65
C ILE A 484 3.23 -27.36 -9.63
N CYS A 485 3.09 -28.44 -10.39
CA CYS A 485 1.98 -28.65 -11.31
C CYS A 485 0.63 -28.66 -10.59
N ASP A 486 0.54 -29.24 -9.39
CA ASP A 486 -0.68 -29.24 -8.59
C ASP A 486 -1.06 -27.81 -8.13
N LEU A 487 -0.05 -27.02 -7.74
CA LEU A 487 -0.24 -25.63 -7.32
C LEU A 487 -0.68 -24.74 -8.50
N LEU A 488 -0.34 -25.11 -9.73
CA LEU A 488 -0.84 -24.46 -10.96
C LEU A 488 -2.32 -24.74 -11.25
N GLU A 489 -2.91 -25.77 -10.65
CA GLU A 489 -4.32 -26.16 -10.85
C GLU A 489 -5.30 -25.56 -9.85
N LYS A 490 -4.86 -25.18 -8.65
CA LYS A 490 -5.71 -24.55 -7.62
C LYS A 490 -4.90 -23.84 -6.52
N PRO A 491 -5.52 -22.92 -5.76
CA PRO A 491 -4.88 -22.31 -4.61
C PRO A 491 -4.65 -23.28 -3.44
N TYR A 492 -3.55 -23.11 -2.72
CA TYR A 492 -3.24 -23.82 -1.47
C TYR A 492 -3.02 -22.84 -0.33
N ARG A 493 -3.38 -23.27 0.89
CA ARG A 493 -3.15 -22.44 2.10
C ARG A 493 -1.66 -22.43 2.42
N SER A 494 -1.09 -21.25 2.65
CA SER A 494 0.30 -21.14 3.09
C SER A 494 0.48 -21.71 4.50
N PRO A 495 1.58 -22.44 4.78
CA PRO A 495 1.96 -22.77 6.15
C PRO A 495 2.28 -21.50 6.94
N GLY A 496 2.22 -21.59 8.28
CA GLY A 496 2.59 -20.49 9.18
C GLY A 496 1.54 -19.38 9.35
N PHE A 497 0.39 -19.48 8.68
CA PHE A 497 -0.76 -18.61 8.90
C PHE A 497 -1.90 -19.37 9.58
N PRO A 498 -1.95 -19.38 10.93
CA PRO A 498 -3.03 -20.05 11.67
C PRO A 498 -4.39 -19.39 11.38
N ALA A 499 -5.48 -20.11 11.63
CA ALA A 499 -6.82 -19.55 11.46
C ALA A 499 -7.13 -18.51 12.56
N VAL A 500 -6.74 -18.84 13.80
CA VAL A 500 -6.76 -17.96 14.96
C VAL A 500 -5.30 -17.83 15.43
N PRO A 501 -4.65 -16.66 15.28
CA PRO A 501 -3.30 -16.46 15.76
C PRO A 501 -3.24 -16.41 17.29
N PHE A 502 -2.12 -16.87 17.85
CA PHE A 502 -1.82 -16.82 19.29
C PHE A 502 -2.76 -17.67 20.18
N GLU A 503 -3.37 -18.74 19.64
CA GLU A 503 -4.07 -19.75 20.45
C GLU A 503 -3.13 -20.37 21.49
N GLY A 504 -3.57 -20.49 22.74
CA GLY A 504 -2.72 -21.03 23.83
C GLY A 504 -1.61 -20.07 24.27
N PRO A 505 -1.90 -18.76 24.33
CA PRO A 505 -1.00 -17.59 24.29
C PRO A 505 0.51 -17.87 24.21
N LEU A 506 0.98 -18.16 22.99
CA LEU A 506 2.39 -18.21 22.62
C LEU A 506 2.71 -17.00 21.73
N PHE A 507 3.46 -16.03 22.27
CA PHE A 507 3.91 -14.85 21.53
C PHE A 507 5.32 -15.07 20.97
N TYR A 508 5.64 -14.42 19.85
CA TYR A 508 6.95 -14.48 19.21
C TYR A 508 7.92 -13.41 19.76
N THR A 509 7.53 -12.74 20.85
CA THR A 509 8.37 -11.79 21.58
C THR A 509 9.47 -12.54 22.34
N GLU A 510 10.57 -11.85 22.65
CA GLU A 510 11.70 -12.47 23.37
C GLU A 510 11.31 -12.99 24.76
N ASN A 511 10.34 -12.36 25.43
CA ASN A 511 9.80 -12.77 26.73
C ASN A 511 8.62 -13.76 26.62
N GLY A 512 8.17 -14.10 25.40
CA GLY A 512 7.02 -14.97 25.18
C GLY A 512 5.68 -14.41 25.67
N ARG A 513 5.59 -13.10 25.91
CA ARG A 513 4.39 -12.37 26.39
C ARG A 513 3.99 -11.24 25.44
N PHE A 514 2.74 -10.80 25.51
CA PHE A 514 2.29 -9.59 24.83
C PHE A 514 2.92 -8.36 25.49
N ASN A 515 3.61 -7.53 24.72
CA ASN A 515 4.25 -6.32 25.26
C ASN A 515 3.28 -5.13 25.20
N LEU A 516 2.68 -4.75 26.34
CA LEU A 516 1.88 -3.52 26.39
C LEU A 516 2.75 -2.29 26.07
N PRO A 517 2.15 -1.21 25.53
CA PRO A 517 2.83 0.06 25.36
C PRO A 517 3.43 0.56 26.67
N SER A 518 4.76 0.67 26.72
CA SER A 518 5.53 1.19 27.86
C SER A 518 6.11 2.58 27.60
N ASP A 519 6.19 2.98 26.33
CA ASP A 519 6.78 4.24 25.91
C ASP A 519 5.72 5.33 25.91
N ARG A 520 6.03 6.47 26.54
CA ARG A 520 5.16 7.65 26.52
C ARG A 520 5.00 8.15 25.06
N PRO A 521 3.78 8.36 24.54
CA PRO A 521 3.57 8.79 23.16
C PRO A 521 4.21 10.14 22.81
N TYR A 522 4.84 10.23 21.63
CA TYR A 522 5.50 11.44 21.13
C TYR A 522 4.54 12.63 20.92
N GLU A 523 3.27 12.39 20.61
CA GLU A 523 2.26 13.46 20.49
C GLU A 523 2.02 14.22 21.80
N MET A 524 2.51 13.69 22.92
CA MET A 524 2.49 14.37 24.22
C MET A 524 3.63 15.39 24.39
N GLU A 525 4.68 15.31 23.57
CA GLU A 525 5.84 16.22 23.61
C GLU A 525 5.70 17.38 22.64
N GLN A 526 4.98 17.16 21.54
CA GLN A 526 4.58 18.21 20.60
C GLN A 526 3.05 18.25 20.56
N HIS A 527 2.44 19.11 21.40
CA HIS A 527 1.13 19.67 21.05
C HIS A 527 1.21 20.08 19.60
N ASP A 528 0.34 19.53 18.74
CA ASP A 528 0.18 19.88 17.32
C ASP A 528 0.61 21.34 17.12
N GLY A 529 1.87 21.54 16.71
CA GLY A 529 2.50 22.86 16.80
C GLY A 529 1.65 23.85 16.01
N ALA A 530 1.56 25.10 16.48
CA ALA A 530 0.75 26.16 15.89
C ALA A 530 0.68 26.00 14.36
N HIS A 531 -0.44 25.44 13.89
CA HIS A 531 -0.55 25.08 12.49
C HIS A 531 -0.54 26.36 11.68
N PRO A 532 0.01 26.35 10.45
CA PRO A 532 -0.06 27.51 9.59
C PRO A 532 -1.52 27.97 9.51
N GLU A 533 -1.78 29.26 9.79
CA GLU A 533 -3.14 29.80 9.78
C GLU A 533 -3.86 29.40 8.48
N ASN A 534 -5.14 29.03 8.61
CA ASN A 534 -6.01 28.60 7.51
C ASN A 534 -5.51 27.34 6.76
N SER A 535 -4.79 26.45 7.43
CA SER A 535 -4.43 25.13 6.87
C SER A 535 -5.36 24.01 7.35
N ILE A 536 -5.66 23.07 6.46
CA ILE A 536 -6.50 21.90 6.74
C ILE A 536 -5.74 20.61 6.45
N ARG A 537 -5.92 19.60 7.30
CA ARG A 537 -5.28 18.28 7.12
C ARG A 537 -5.87 17.59 5.88
N LEU A 538 -5.01 17.11 4.99
CA LEU A 538 -5.41 16.46 3.76
C LEU A 538 -5.28 14.93 3.88
N LEU A 539 -6.39 14.23 3.68
CA LEU A 539 -6.42 12.77 3.58
C LEU A 539 -6.38 12.35 2.11
N THR A 540 -5.41 11.52 1.76
CA THR A 540 -5.31 10.95 0.41
C THR A 540 -5.59 9.46 0.42
N VAL A 541 -6.73 9.07 -0.15
CA VAL A 541 -7.21 7.69 -0.11
C VAL A 541 -7.31 7.08 -1.50
N MET A 542 -7.49 5.77 -1.54
CA MET A 542 -7.70 5.07 -2.81
C MET A 542 -9.09 5.36 -3.36
N SER A 543 -9.18 5.57 -4.67
CA SER A 543 -10.44 5.81 -5.37
C SER A 543 -11.33 4.56 -5.35
N PRO A 544 -12.67 4.72 -5.26
CA PRO A 544 -13.61 3.62 -5.48
C PRO A 544 -13.69 3.17 -6.95
N GLN A 545 -13.06 3.90 -7.87
CA GLN A 545 -13.16 3.64 -9.30
C GLN A 545 -11.93 2.91 -9.85
N TRP A 546 -10.74 3.11 -9.27
CA TRP A 546 -9.48 2.53 -9.76
C TRP A 546 -8.56 2.11 -8.61
N VAL A 547 -7.55 1.32 -8.95
CA VAL A 547 -6.53 0.80 -8.03
C VAL A 547 -5.16 1.24 -8.55
N GLY A 548 -4.35 1.81 -7.67
CA GLY A 548 -3.00 2.28 -7.99
C GLY A 548 -2.99 3.48 -8.94
N SER A 549 -1.92 3.58 -9.74
CA SER A 549 -1.82 4.56 -10.83
C SER A 549 -2.74 4.15 -11.98
N VAL A 550 -3.56 5.07 -12.47
CA VAL A 550 -4.56 4.79 -13.50
C VAL A 550 -4.31 5.60 -14.76
N GLU A 551 -4.31 4.90 -15.88
CA GLU A 551 -4.27 5.49 -17.21
C GLU A 551 -5.50 6.42 -17.40
N PRO A 552 -5.32 7.66 -17.89
CA PRO A 552 -6.31 8.73 -17.92
C PRO A 552 -7.54 8.56 -18.85
N THR A 553 -7.85 7.36 -19.33
CA THR A 553 -9.16 7.09 -19.97
C THR A 553 -10.36 7.28 -19.03
N PHE A 554 -10.15 7.29 -17.70
CA PHE A 554 -11.23 7.33 -16.69
C PHE A 554 -11.36 8.65 -15.90
N HIS A 555 -10.42 9.60 -16.01
CA HIS A 555 -10.50 10.90 -15.33
C HIS A 555 -9.79 11.96 -16.19
N LYS A 556 -10.55 12.93 -16.70
CA LYS A 556 -10.03 14.05 -17.51
C LYS A 556 -10.04 15.39 -16.76
N GLY A 557 -10.43 15.38 -15.49
CA GLY A 557 -10.53 16.57 -14.65
C GLY A 557 -9.29 16.80 -13.79
N LEU A 558 -9.18 18.05 -13.32
CA LEU A 558 -8.29 18.43 -12.22
C LEU A 558 -8.55 17.55 -10.99
N VAL A 559 -7.58 17.50 -10.08
CA VAL A 559 -7.74 16.85 -8.78
C VAL A 559 -8.90 17.50 -8.03
N GLU A 560 -9.77 16.69 -7.44
CA GLU A 560 -10.84 17.18 -6.59
C GLU A 560 -10.44 17.10 -5.11
N ILE A 561 -10.76 18.14 -4.35
CA ILE A 561 -10.63 18.19 -2.90
C ILE A 561 -12.01 18.40 -2.29
N TYR A 562 -12.46 17.42 -1.52
CA TYR A 562 -13.75 17.42 -0.86
C TYR A 562 -13.61 17.99 0.56
N LEU A 563 -14.52 18.88 0.92
CA LEU A 563 -14.61 19.55 2.22
C LEU A 563 -16.03 19.41 2.77
N ASN A 564 -16.15 19.40 4.09
CA ASN A 564 -17.45 19.57 4.73
C ASN A 564 -18.08 20.92 4.30
N PRO A 565 -19.41 21.01 4.09
CA PRO A 565 -20.04 22.26 3.62
C PRO A 565 -19.82 23.45 4.56
N GLY A 566 -19.80 23.22 5.88
CA GLY A 566 -19.49 24.25 6.86
C GLY A 566 -18.07 24.78 6.70
N THR A 567 -17.10 23.88 6.55
CA THR A 567 -15.69 24.21 6.32
C THR A 567 -15.48 24.93 4.98
N LEU A 568 -16.13 24.46 3.91
CA LEU A 568 -16.10 25.09 2.59
C LEU A 568 -16.57 26.55 2.67
N SER A 569 -17.70 26.78 3.34
CA SER A 569 -18.27 28.12 3.53
C SER A 569 -17.39 29.00 4.43
N GLN A 570 -16.84 28.45 5.52
CA GLN A 570 -15.95 29.17 6.43
C GLN A 570 -14.67 29.63 5.72
N LEU A 571 -14.14 28.81 4.81
CA LEU A 571 -12.99 29.14 3.98
C LEU A 571 -13.34 30.05 2.79
N GLY A 572 -14.63 30.35 2.57
CA GLY A 572 -15.11 31.29 1.57
C GLY A 572 -15.13 30.76 0.13
N PHE A 573 -15.17 29.44 -0.06
CA PHE A 573 -15.21 28.79 -1.38
C PHE A 573 -16.62 28.35 -1.79
N LYS A 574 -16.85 28.20 -3.09
CA LYS A 574 -18.08 27.61 -3.66
C LYS A 574 -17.83 26.19 -4.16
N ASP A 575 -18.86 25.36 -4.13
CA ASP A 575 -18.78 24.01 -4.71
C ASP A 575 -18.48 24.09 -6.22
N GLY A 576 -17.48 23.32 -6.66
CA GLY A 576 -17.00 23.34 -8.04
C GLY A 576 -16.04 24.48 -8.39
N GLU A 577 -15.65 25.33 -7.42
CA GLU A 577 -14.69 26.41 -7.65
C GLU A 577 -13.29 25.84 -7.94
N ILE A 578 -12.65 26.36 -8.98
CA ILE A 578 -11.24 26.06 -9.27
C ILE A 578 -10.38 26.86 -8.30
N SER A 579 -9.39 26.20 -7.70
CA SER A 579 -8.55 26.75 -6.63
C SER A 579 -7.13 26.20 -6.71
N VAL A 580 -6.25 26.69 -5.85
CA VAL A 580 -4.89 26.16 -5.66
C VAL A 580 -4.78 25.58 -4.26
N ALA A 581 -4.38 24.31 -4.18
CA ALA A 581 -3.90 23.69 -2.96
C ALA A 581 -2.38 23.89 -2.84
N GLU A 582 -1.90 24.29 -1.68
CA GLU A 582 -0.49 24.56 -1.40
C GLU A 582 -0.05 23.93 -0.09
N SER A 583 1.14 23.32 -0.08
CA SER A 583 1.85 22.84 1.11
C SER A 583 3.34 23.18 0.99
N ASN A 584 4.16 22.71 1.92
CA ASN A 584 5.62 22.84 1.80
C ASN A 584 6.22 22.01 0.65
N ALA A 585 5.50 20.98 0.18
CA ALA A 585 5.95 20.13 -0.93
C ALA A 585 5.75 20.80 -2.29
N GLY A 586 4.73 21.67 -2.42
CA GLY A 586 4.40 22.29 -3.69
C GLY A 586 2.96 22.74 -3.79
N LYS A 587 2.47 22.83 -5.04
CA LYS A 587 1.16 23.35 -5.38
C LYS A 587 0.43 22.41 -6.34
N SER A 588 -0.90 22.45 -6.32
CA SER A 588 -1.75 21.74 -7.28
C SER A 588 -2.97 22.58 -7.64
N CYS A 589 -3.34 22.59 -8.91
CA CYS A 589 -4.63 23.15 -9.34
C CYS A 589 -5.72 22.12 -9.04
N VAL A 590 -6.76 22.54 -8.32
CA VAL A 590 -7.80 21.64 -7.80
C VAL A 590 -9.19 22.21 -8.03
N ILE A 591 -10.19 21.33 -8.01
CA ILE A 591 -11.59 21.71 -7.88
C ILE A 591 -12.00 21.42 -6.44
N VAL A 592 -12.48 22.42 -5.72
CA VAL A 592 -13.04 22.19 -4.38
C VAL A 592 -14.48 21.72 -4.49
N ARG A 593 -14.83 20.71 -3.71
CA ARG A 593 -16.13 20.06 -3.69
C ARG A 593 -16.71 20.04 -2.29
N SER A 594 -18.03 20.18 -2.21
CA SER A 594 -18.78 20.05 -0.96
C SER A 594 -19.18 18.60 -0.70
N SER A 595 -18.97 18.07 0.51
CA SER A 595 -19.41 16.74 0.91
C SER A 595 -19.64 16.63 2.43
N GLU A 596 -20.87 16.28 2.81
CA GLU A 596 -21.25 16.00 4.21
C GLU A 596 -20.56 14.76 4.80
N ASP A 597 -20.01 13.89 3.94
CA ASP A 597 -19.33 12.67 4.38
C ASP A 597 -17.90 12.93 4.90
N VAL A 598 -17.36 14.14 4.71
CA VAL A 598 -16.01 14.53 5.16
C VAL A 598 -16.10 15.20 6.53
N HIS A 599 -15.22 14.81 7.46
CA HIS A 599 -15.13 15.45 8.78
C HIS A 599 -14.75 16.93 8.64
N PRO A 600 -15.35 17.87 9.41
CA PRO A 600 -15.10 19.31 9.25
C PRO A 600 -13.64 19.75 9.36
N LEU A 601 -12.82 19.01 10.10
CA LEU A 601 -11.40 19.33 10.34
C LEU A 601 -10.42 18.71 9.32
N CYS A 602 -10.92 18.03 8.29
CA CYS A 602 -10.07 17.49 7.23
C CYS A 602 -10.62 17.73 5.83
N ALA A 603 -9.75 17.56 4.86
CA ALA A 603 -10.05 17.55 3.44
C ALA A 603 -9.78 16.16 2.87
N LEU A 604 -10.52 15.75 1.86
CA LEU A 604 -10.39 14.45 1.22
C LEU A 604 -10.01 14.59 -0.26
N SER A 605 -9.05 13.80 -0.72
CA SER A 605 -8.78 13.64 -2.15
C SER A 605 -8.43 12.19 -2.50
N PHE A 606 -8.60 11.84 -3.77
CA PHE A 606 -8.29 10.50 -4.28
C PHE A 606 -6.98 10.53 -5.06
N ARG A 607 -6.09 9.57 -4.76
CA ARG A 607 -4.80 9.44 -5.44
C ARG A 607 -4.86 8.53 -6.67
N GLY A 608 -3.84 8.62 -7.53
CA GLY A 608 -3.59 7.68 -8.62
C GLY A 608 -3.76 8.23 -10.04
N THR A 609 -4.29 9.46 -10.20
CA THR A 609 -4.32 10.15 -11.50
C THR A 609 -2.92 10.64 -11.89
N TRP A 610 -2.69 10.83 -13.19
CA TRP A 610 -1.37 11.21 -13.72
C TRP A 610 -1.10 12.72 -13.75
N LEU A 611 0.08 13.10 -13.29
CA LEU A 611 0.62 14.46 -13.28
C LEU A 611 0.57 15.09 -14.68
N SER A 612 0.99 14.35 -15.70
CA SER A 612 0.99 14.78 -17.11
C SER A 612 -0.39 15.11 -17.68
N LYS A 613 -1.47 14.78 -16.96
CA LYS A 613 -2.85 15.10 -17.33
C LYS A 613 -3.51 16.14 -16.42
N GLY A 614 -2.72 16.90 -15.65
CA GLY A 614 -3.23 17.89 -14.72
C GLY A 614 -3.81 17.29 -13.43
N GLY A 615 -3.53 16.02 -13.15
CA GLY A 615 -4.06 15.32 -12.00
C GLY A 615 -2.99 14.63 -11.19
N CYS A 616 -2.55 15.15 -10.04
CA CYS A 616 -1.78 14.35 -9.08
C CYS A 616 -1.82 15.05 -7.72
N ILE A 617 -2.54 14.50 -6.75
CA ILE A 617 -2.61 15.11 -5.41
C ILE A 617 -1.26 15.04 -4.69
N ASN A 618 -0.38 14.09 -5.06
CA ASN A 618 0.92 13.92 -4.43
C ASN A 618 1.92 15.06 -4.73
N THR A 619 1.57 16.04 -5.57
CA THR A 619 2.36 17.28 -5.72
C THR A 619 2.32 18.18 -4.49
N VAL A 620 1.29 18.04 -3.65
CA VAL A 620 1.18 18.77 -2.37
C VAL A 620 1.48 17.87 -1.18
N ILE A 621 1.73 16.57 -1.36
CA ILE A 621 2.03 15.67 -0.24
C ILE A 621 3.51 15.79 0.11
N GLU A 622 3.79 16.11 1.37
CA GLU A 622 5.14 16.13 1.92
C GLU A 622 5.72 14.71 2.02
N ASP A 623 6.98 14.56 1.64
CA ASP A 623 7.74 13.34 1.86
C ASP A 623 8.22 13.28 3.32
N ARG A 624 7.56 12.40 4.07
CA ARG A 624 7.87 12.10 5.48
C ARG A 624 7.82 10.60 5.71
N GLU A 625 8.82 10.11 6.42
CA GLU A 625 8.89 8.72 6.89
C GLU A 625 8.25 8.63 8.28
N THR A 626 7.55 7.54 8.58
CA THR A 626 7.02 7.27 9.94
C THR A 626 8.17 7.00 10.91
N ILE A 627 7.99 7.36 12.19
CA ILE A 627 9.01 7.16 13.24
C ILE A 627 9.46 5.69 13.31
N MET A 628 8.51 4.75 13.20
CA MET A 628 8.80 3.32 13.11
C MET A 628 8.12 2.69 11.90
N GLY A 629 8.75 1.64 11.36
CA GLY A 629 8.22 0.84 10.25
C GLY A 629 8.53 1.37 8.85
N HIS A 630 9.20 2.53 8.74
CA HIS A 630 9.63 3.12 7.47
C HIS A 630 8.47 3.27 6.45
N GLY A 631 7.30 3.68 6.95
CA GLY A 631 6.10 3.97 6.17
C GLY A 631 6.09 5.40 5.64
N THR A 632 5.13 5.73 4.76
CA THR A 632 4.92 7.12 4.31
C THR A 632 3.76 7.79 5.06
N ALA A 633 4.04 8.92 5.69
CA ALA A 633 3.05 9.69 6.45
C ALA A 633 2.19 10.62 5.56
N TYR A 634 1.47 10.04 4.57
CA TYR A 634 0.65 10.80 3.61
C TYR A 634 -0.34 11.77 4.27
N ASN A 635 -0.96 11.35 5.37
CA ASN A 635 -2.02 12.10 6.04
C ASN A 635 -1.48 13.12 7.04
N GLU A 636 -0.15 13.29 7.12
CA GLU A 636 0.49 14.36 7.90
C GLU A 636 0.41 15.72 7.22
N THR A 637 0.26 15.71 5.90
CA THR A 637 0.24 16.94 5.10
C THR A 637 -0.98 17.80 5.45
N ARG A 638 -0.72 19.09 5.71
CA ARG A 638 -1.75 20.14 5.74
C ARG A 638 -1.61 21.01 4.50
N ILE A 639 -2.75 21.43 3.95
CA ILE A 639 -2.81 22.29 2.77
C ILE A 639 -3.48 23.62 3.11
N LYS A 640 -3.08 24.67 2.40
CA LYS A 640 -3.82 25.93 2.31
C LYS A 640 -4.52 25.98 0.96
N LEU A 641 -5.79 26.38 0.97
CA LEU A 641 -6.56 26.61 -0.26
C LEU A 641 -6.55 28.10 -0.59
N LYS A 642 -6.26 28.43 -1.84
CA LYS A 642 -6.24 29.80 -2.35
C LYS A 642 -7.14 29.92 -3.58
N LYS A 643 -7.87 31.03 -3.65
CA LYS A 643 -8.64 31.39 -4.85
C LYS A 643 -7.71 31.72 -5.99
N VAL A 644 -8.18 31.46 -7.21
CA VAL A 644 -7.50 31.90 -8.43
C VAL A 644 -7.72 33.41 -8.60
N SER A 645 -6.64 34.20 -8.64
CA SER A 645 -6.71 35.63 -8.95
C SER A 645 -7.11 35.85 -10.40
N GLY A 646 -8.09 36.72 -10.66
CA GLY A 646 -8.59 37.01 -12.00
C GLY A 646 -7.48 37.52 -12.92
N GLY A 647 -7.22 36.79 -14.01
CA GLY A 647 -6.23 37.16 -15.03
C GLY A 647 -5.34 36.01 -15.50
N VAL A 648 -5.20 34.93 -14.73
CA VAL A 648 -4.43 33.74 -15.13
C VAL A 648 -5.38 32.65 -15.58
N SER A 649 -5.21 32.15 -16.80
CA SER A 649 -6.04 31.04 -17.29
C SER A 649 -5.75 29.76 -16.49
N VAL A 650 -6.76 28.90 -16.32
CA VAL A 650 -6.60 27.56 -15.72
C VAL A 650 -5.47 26.79 -16.41
N HIS A 651 -5.32 27.00 -17.73
CA HIS A 651 -4.28 26.38 -18.53
C HIS A 651 -2.88 26.91 -18.20
N GLU A 652 -2.72 28.22 -17.98
CA GLU A 652 -1.44 28.82 -17.53
C GLU A 652 -1.09 28.38 -16.13
N MET A 653 -2.04 28.29 -15.20
CA MET A 653 -1.78 27.81 -13.83
C MET A 653 -1.44 26.32 -13.77
N CYS A 654 -2.11 25.49 -14.57
CA CYS A 654 -1.69 24.11 -14.77
C CYS A 654 -0.28 24.09 -15.36
N HIS A 655 0.01 24.92 -16.36
CA HIS A 655 1.37 25.02 -16.90
C HIS A 655 2.42 25.56 -15.92
N GLU A 656 2.07 26.43 -14.97
CA GLU A 656 2.99 26.97 -13.97
C GLU A 656 3.22 26.03 -12.79
N THR A 657 2.17 25.34 -12.32
CA THR A 657 2.31 24.20 -11.37
C THR A 657 3.04 23.03 -12.01
N HIS A 658 3.02 22.95 -13.35
CA HIS A 658 3.74 21.99 -14.14
C HIS A 658 4.81 22.65 -15.01
N LYS A 659 5.52 23.69 -14.56
CA LYS A 659 6.61 24.31 -15.35
C LYS A 659 7.70 23.24 -15.60
N TYR A 660 7.55 22.54 -16.71
CA TYR A 660 8.36 21.43 -17.17
C TYR A 660 9.65 21.98 -17.76
N LYS A 661 10.59 22.43 -16.93
CA LYS A 661 11.97 22.53 -17.38
C LYS A 661 12.54 21.12 -17.37
N SER A 662 12.88 20.59 -18.54
CA SER A 662 13.67 19.37 -18.64
C SER A 662 14.75 19.57 -19.69
N ARG A 663 15.86 18.85 -19.59
CA ARG A 663 16.86 18.70 -20.67
C ARG A 663 16.23 18.30 -22.02
N HIS A 664 15.03 17.74 -22.01
CA HIS A 664 14.25 17.27 -23.16
C HIS A 664 12.97 18.07 -23.43
N TYR A 665 12.78 19.25 -22.83
CA TYR A 665 11.56 20.08 -23.02
C TYR A 665 11.86 21.56 -23.36
N GLU A 666 13.12 22.01 -23.28
CA GLU A 666 13.55 23.34 -23.79
C GLU A 666 13.97 23.31 -25.25
#